data_AF-A0A2N2MKS7-F1
#
_entry.id   AF-A0A2N2MKS7-F1
#
_cell.length_a   1.000
_cell.length_b   1.000
_cell.length_c   1.000
_cell.angle_alpha   90.00
_cell.angle_beta   90.00
_cell.angle_gamma   90.00
#
_symmetry.space_group_name_H-M   'P 1'
#
loop_
_entity.id
_entity.type
_entity.pdbx_description
1 polymer ?
#
loop_
_entity_poly.entity_id
_entity_poly.type
_entity_poly.pdbx_seq_one_letter_code
_entity_poly.pdbx_strand_id
1 'polypeptide(L)'
;MEQNVTWKSPGKIAFFLASLILLGGLLVAANLVDPVVHFTDPNLEAAIREKIDQPTAPLSRLDLLAITDLDASGRDIKRLDGIEALRRLAVLNLADNVVEDLSPLANLSMLSELNLQNNQIFDLEFINFNQITHLPLRSLSLRDNYIENIVPLSHFYGLQELNLRGNRIKNIESLAGLTGLVSLNLHSNPVETGLDGLSNLQNLQTLIMRNVVIGEDFHFLASLTKLQRLNIRNSAISDVSVLVELMQAGVLQDNVEAGIYASVDLLEMNLTANGDDPYRSLRPYWDNISYTYPTDLPYYPSTVKSPLFSHQGGFYADEFYLTISTEEPGGTIYYTLDGSTPSFTPQLEMTGSTQAYSGSILIQNRTSQPNLLSNIVTDKWRQHIPAENVFKGSVVRAVVVDDSGNRSNLQTHTYFVDEEMRTRYSFPVVSIVTDARNLFDDEIGIYTFGNLYQNINPDEPWQNPANFTQRGLKWERPAFFEMFGPDGETLLTQNIGLRIHGGYSRAFSPKSLRLVAGTEYDEPDLIQYNFFPELKDRLNEGTVDSFKTLVLRNGGNDIGRALFRDALAQSLLESTRLDIQGYQPVIIFVNGEYWGIHTVRTRYDEQYFQTYYGIAPDELLVLERGMDVVRLGSYADNGNNFSNLFSLIDKNYSKNAFATTSALSDKRVYQDVASRVDIDNFISHFAAQIYFDNTDWPKTNTFTWAKTTGLTSTGPNVPYGHDGKLRWMMSDVDFGLFNPEHNNLKRLIVEMGDEPSTYIFRSLLENEEFRIAFINQFADHLNTIFREQVVVSKIDEFEALYAPEIEEHIQRWGVPGRSLSSWLENVDVIRQFALARPAYQRQHILEQFNLAGLANLNLRTDPAQGYIRINTINIQMGTVGVDEPANWSGIYFQGVPVQISAVPAPGYRFAGWQETGSKEADLILMLTEDNTLTADFEKAE
;
A
#
# COMPACT_ATOMS: atom_id res chain seq x y z
N MET A 1 33.44 57.42 -51.99
CA MET A 1 34.88 57.29 -51.76
C MET A 1 35.03 57.03 -50.27
N GLU A 2 34.90 55.79 -49.76
CA GLU A 2 35.76 54.62 -50.05
C GLU A 2 37.24 55.05 -49.97
N GLN A 3 38.12 54.61 -49.06
CA GLN A 3 38.22 53.39 -48.24
C GLN A 3 39.23 53.60 -47.08
N ASN A 4 39.17 52.70 -46.08
CA ASN A 4 40.21 52.25 -45.12
C ASN A 4 40.73 53.28 -44.10
N VAL A 5 40.96 52.96 -42.81
CA VAL A 5 41.87 51.92 -42.27
C VAL A 5 41.46 51.44 -40.86
N THR A 6 41.61 50.12 -40.68
CA THR A 6 41.69 49.16 -39.53
C THR A 6 42.24 49.62 -38.15
N TRP A 7 42.08 48.99 -36.96
CA TRP A 7 42.17 47.57 -36.50
C TRP A 7 41.65 47.36 -35.03
N LYS A 8 41.24 46.10 -34.73
CA LYS A 8 41.22 45.32 -33.45
C LYS A 8 40.21 45.59 -32.30
N SER A 9 39.67 44.47 -31.80
CA SER A 9 38.69 44.16 -30.72
C SER A 9 39.15 44.45 -29.27
N PRO A 10 38.46 44.05 -28.16
CA PRO A 10 37.05 43.61 -27.90
C PRO A 10 36.38 44.28 -26.65
N GLY A 11 35.11 43.94 -26.32
CA GLY A 11 34.68 43.75 -24.90
C GLY A 11 33.52 44.56 -24.29
N LYS A 12 32.50 43.81 -23.82
CA LYS A 12 31.25 44.08 -23.05
C LYS A 12 31.31 44.93 -21.74
N ILE A 13 30.12 45.45 -21.32
CA ILE A 13 29.54 45.67 -19.95
C ILE A 13 29.20 47.11 -19.46
N ALA A 14 27.87 47.37 -19.42
CA ALA A 14 26.92 47.95 -18.43
C ALA A 14 27.13 49.21 -17.51
N PHE A 15 25.96 49.85 -17.27
CA PHE A 15 25.41 50.67 -16.13
C PHE A 15 25.15 52.17 -16.43
N PHE A 16 24.17 52.92 -15.89
CA PHE A 16 22.78 52.76 -15.37
C PHE A 16 22.29 54.19 -14.98
N LEU A 17 21.09 54.60 -15.44
CA LEU A 17 20.06 55.47 -14.80
C LEU A 17 20.28 56.92 -14.26
N ALA A 18 19.18 57.68 -14.46
CA ALA A 18 18.61 58.86 -13.75
C ALA A 18 19.05 60.27 -14.24
N SER A 19 18.19 61.28 -14.49
CA SER A 19 16.75 61.48 -14.18
C SER A 19 16.22 62.86 -14.68
N LEU A 20 14.91 62.89 -15.00
CA LEU A 20 13.91 63.96 -14.73
C LEU A 20 13.69 65.20 -15.66
N ILE A 21 12.59 65.09 -16.43
CA ILE A 21 11.42 66.00 -16.60
C ILE A 21 11.64 67.52 -16.87
N LEU A 22 11.09 67.98 -18.01
CA LEU A 22 10.41 69.27 -18.11
C LEU A 22 9.11 69.12 -18.91
N LEU A 23 8.00 69.40 -18.21
CA LEU A 23 6.60 69.34 -18.57
C LEU A 23 6.09 70.71 -19.07
N GLY A 24 5.02 70.71 -19.86
CA GLY A 24 4.11 71.86 -20.08
C GLY A 24 3.81 72.07 -21.56
N GLY A 25 2.81 71.40 -22.16
CA GLY A 25 1.35 71.63 -22.03
C GLY A 25 0.88 72.38 -23.29
N LEU A 26 -0.23 72.12 -23.99
CA LEU A 26 -1.53 71.47 -23.77
C LEU A 26 -2.03 70.92 -25.14
N LEU A 27 -2.60 69.71 -25.23
CA LEU A 27 -4.06 69.39 -25.21
C LEU A 27 -4.88 70.15 -26.28
N VAL A 28 -5.66 69.51 -27.19
CA VAL A 28 -6.90 68.73 -26.91
C VAL A 28 -7.32 67.84 -28.12
N ALA A 29 -7.85 66.63 -27.79
CA ALA A 29 -8.78 65.71 -28.51
C ALA A 29 -8.32 65.06 -29.84
N ALA A 30 -8.23 63.72 -29.96
CA ALA A 30 -9.25 62.74 -29.57
C ALA A 30 -8.71 61.57 -28.73
N ASN A 31 -9.43 61.28 -27.65
CA ASN A 31 -9.34 60.05 -26.89
C ASN A 31 -9.72 58.86 -27.78
N LEU A 32 -8.74 58.06 -28.23
CA LEU A 32 -8.98 56.66 -28.55
C LEU A 32 -8.77 55.88 -27.25
N VAL A 33 -9.78 55.87 -26.39
CA VAL A 33 -9.85 54.87 -25.31
C VAL A 33 -10.04 53.54 -26.03
N ASP A 34 -9.06 52.64 -25.96
CA ASP A 34 -9.25 51.26 -26.43
C ASP A 34 -10.47 50.70 -25.70
N PRO A 35 -11.54 50.30 -26.42
CA PRO A 35 -12.79 49.89 -25.78
C PRO A 35 -12.53 48.76 -24.78
N VAL A 36 -13.01 48.97 -23.56
CA VAL A 36 -12.99 47.98 -22.49
C VAL A 36 -13.81 46.77 -22.94
N VAL A 37 -13.21 45.58 -22.86
CA VAL A 37 -13.90 44.32 -23.11
C VAL A 37 -14.61 43.90 -21.83
N HIS A 38 -15.88 43.55 -21.97
CA HIS A 38 -16.71 43.10 -20.85
C HIS A 38 -16.92 41.60 -20.96
N PHE A 39 -16.59 40.89 -19.88
CA PHE A 39 -16.87 39.47 -19.72
C PHE A 39 -18.11 39.34 -18.87
N THR A 40 -19.04 38.52 -19.32
CA THR A 40 -20.33 38.46 -18.65
C THR A 40 -20.39 37.39 -17.57
N ASP A 41 -19.47 36.43 -17.62
CA ASP A 41 -19.22 35.47 -16.57
C ASP A 41 -18.06 36.00 -15.71
N PRO A 42 -18.30 36.33 -14.42
CA PRO A 42 -17.28 36.91 -13.56
C PRO A 42 -16.12 35.95 -13.29
N ASN A 43 -16.34 34.64 -13.38
CA ASN A 43 -15.30 33.64 -13.15
C ASN A 43 -14.37 33.50 -14.35
N LEU A 44 -14.91 33.67 -15.57
CA LEU A 44 -14.10 33.81 -16.79
C LEU A 44 -13.28 35.10 -16.75
N GLU A 45 -13.89 36.22 -16.35
CA GLU A 45 -13.16 37.49 -16.18
C GLU A 45 -12.01 37.34 -15.18
N ALA A 46 -12.26 36.68 -14.04
CA ALA A 46 -11.26 36.44 -13.01
C ALA A 46 -10.07 35.62 -13.55
N ALA A 47 -10.32 34.56 -14.33
CA ALA A 47 -9.25 33.77 -14.95
C ALA A 47 -8.38 34.60 -15.90
N ILE A 48 -9.01 35.50 -16.67
CA ILE A 48 -8.30 36.39 -17.59
C ILE A 48 -7.45 37.42 -16.82
N ARG A 49 -8.01 38.02 -15.77
CA ARG A 49 -7.30 38.98 -14.92
C ARG A 49 -6.09 38.37 -14.24
N GLU A 50 -6.23 37.12 -13.77
CA GLU A 50 -5.14 36.34 -13.20
C GLU A 50 -4.05 36.06 -14.24
N LYS A 51 -4.42 35.65 -15.47
CA LYS A 51 -3.48 35.35 -16.55
C LYS A 51 -2.59 36.54 -16.93
N ILE A 52 -3.10 37.76 -16.81
CA ILE A 52 -2.35 38.98 -17.19
C ILE A 52 -1.85 39.80 -15.98
N ASP A 53 -2.04 39.29 -14.76
CA ASP A 53 -1.69 39.96 -13.50
C ASP A 53 -2.29 41.39 -13.38
N GLN A 54 -3.57 41.54 -13.74
CA GLN A 54 -4.29 42.82 -13.68
C GLN A 54 -5.62 42.69 -12.90
N PRO A 55 -5.58 42.79 -11.56
CA PRO A 55 -6.75 42.49 -10.73
C PRO A 55 -7.87 43.53 -10.85
N THR A 56 -7.54 44.80 -11.15
CA THR A 56 -8.52 45.90 -11.07
C THR A 56 -8.50 46.86 -12.26
N ALA A 57 -7.54 46.73 -13.18
CA ALA A 57 -7.44 47.62 -14.33
C ALA A 57 -8.53 47.28 -15.38
N PRO A 58 -9.07 48.26 -16.13
CA PRO A 58 -9.96 47.97 -17.25
C PRO A 58 -9.24 47.09 -18.29
N LEU A 59 -9.89 46.00 -18.72
CA LEU A 59 -9.32 45.08 -19.71
C LEU A 59 -9.46 45.67 -21.12
N SER A 60 -8.36 46.17 -21.69
CA SER A 60 -8.35 46.68 -23.06
C SER A 60 -8.13 45.56 -24.08
N ARG A 61 -8.48 45.79 -25.35
CA ARG A 61 -8.22 44.78 -26.41
C ARG A 61 -6.73 44.52 -26.56
N LEU A 62 -5.90 45.53 -26.39
CA LEU A 62 -4.45 45.38 -26.48
C LEU A 62 -3.89 44.44 -25.40
N ASP A 63 -4.42 44.51 -24.17
CA ASP A 63 -4.03 43.61 -23.07
C ASP A 63 -4.37 42.15 -23.41
N LEU A 64 -5.54 41.93 -24.02
CA LEU A 64 -6.03 40.58 -24.35
C LEU A 64 -5.33 39.95 -25.56
N LEU A 65 -4.72 40.73 -26.44
CA LEU A 65 -3.96 40.21 -27.58
C LEU A 65 -2.69 39.45 -27.17
N ALA A 66 -2.20 39.63 -25.95
CA ALA A 66 -1.05 38.90 -25.43
C ALA A 66 -1.41 37.46 -25.00
N ILE A 67 -2.70 37.16 -24.80
CA ILE A 67 -3.13 35.86 -24.30
C ILE A 67 -3.18 34.85 -25.46
N THR A 68 -2.26 33.87 -25.41
CA THR A 68 -2.19 32.76 -26.37
C THR A 68 -2.68 31.43 -25.79
N ASP A 69 -2.74 31.33 -24.47
CA ASP A 69 -3.25 30.19 -23.73
C ASP A 69 -4.05 30.68 -22.51
N LEU A 70 -5.14 29.99 -22.18
CA LEU A 70 -5.98 30.30 -21.02
C LEU A 70 -6.42 29.02 -20.32
N ASP A 71 -6.07 28.90 -19.04
CA ASP A 71 -6.65 27.91 -18.13
C ASP A 71 -7.75 28.56 -17.29
N ALA A 72 -8.98 28.10 -17.52
CA ALA A 72 -10.18 28.53 -16.82
C ALA A 72 -10.95 27.31 -16.25
N SER A 73 -10.24 26.22 -15.94
CA SER A 73 -10.84 25.01 -15.39
C SER A 73 -11.32 25.15 -13.94
N GLY A 74 -12.38 24.41 -13.56
CA GLY A 74 -12.84 24.30 -12.17
C GLY A 74 -13.46 25.57 -11.58
N ARG A 75 -14.11 26.40 -12.40
CA ARG A 75 -14.52 27.77 -12.05
C ARG A 75 -16.03 28.03 -12.19
N ASP A 76 -16.85 27.00 -12.32
CA ASP A 76 -18.31 27.10 -12.52
C ASP A 76 -18.72 28.03 -13.68
N ILE A 77 -17.87 28.13 -14.72
CA ILE A 77 -18.10 29.01 -15.87
C ILE A 77 -19.26 28.46 -16.70
N LYS A 78 -20.20 29.34 -17.04
CA LYS A 78 -21.37 29.03 -17.89
C LYS A 78 -21.31 29.71 -19.24
N ARG A 79 -20.87 30.96 -19.26
CA ARG A 79 -20.93 31.81 -20.46
C ARG A 79 -19.55 32.27 -20.89
N LEU A 80 -19.35 32.35 -22.20
CA LEU A 80 -18.07 32.69 -22.81
C LEU A 80 -18.07 34.06 -23.49
N ASP A 81 -19.10 34.88 -23.31
CA ASP A 81 -19.16 36.22 -23.94
C ASP A 81 -17.94 37.07 -23.55
N GLY A 82 -17.33 37.71 -24.54
CA GLY A 82 -16.11 38.50 -24.39
C GLY A 82 -14.85 37.74 -24.78
N ILE A 83 -14.90 36.39 -24.82
CA ILE A 83 -13.73 35.57 -25.16
C ILE A 83 -13.29 35.76 -26.63
N GLU A 84 -14.20 36.20 -27.51
CA GLU A 84 -13.91 36.50 -28.92
C GLU A 84 -12.88 37.63 -29.10
N ALA A 85 -12.57 38.38 -28.04
CA ALA A 85 -11.51 39.38 -28.03
C ALA A 85 -10.10 38.77 -27.98
N LEU A 86 -9.94 37.53 -27.50
CA LEU A 86 -8.65 36.83 -27.39
C LEU A 86 -8.21 36.24 -28.74
N ARG A 87 -8.02 37.09 -29.75
CA ARG A 87 -7.81 36.66 -31.15
C ARG A 87 -6.56 35.83 -31.42
N ARG A 88 -5.63 35.75 -30.46
CA ARG A 88 -4.40 34.95 -30.55
C ARG A 88 -4.44 33.69 -29.69
N LEU A 89 -5.59 33.39 -29.07
CA LEU A 89 -5.77 32.19 -28.25
C LEU A 89 -5.63 30.93 -29.11
N ALA A 90 -4.68 30.09 -28.73
CA ALA A 90 -4.37 28.82 -29.36
C ALA A 90 -4.79 27.63 -28.48
N VAL A 91 -4.72 27.77 -27.16
CA VAL A 91 -5.04 26.73 -26.18
C VAL A 91 -6.08 27.24 -25.19
N LEU A 92 -7.19 26.52 -25.03
CA LEU A 92 -8.25 26.86 -24.10
C LEU A 92 -8.65 25.65 -23.24
N ASN A 93 -8.40 25.74 -21.93
CA ASN A 93 -8.85 24.74 -20.97
C ASN A 93 -10.10 25.23 -20.22
N LEU A 94 -11.23 24.56 -20.46
CA LEU A 94 -12.53 24.80 -19.83
C LEU A 94 -13.02 23.56 -19.05
N ALA A 95 -12.12 22.65 -18.66
CA ALA A 95 -12.49 21.46 -17.90
C ALA A 95 -13.21 21.79 -16.58
N ASP A 96 -14.09 20.89 -16.12
CA ASP A 96 -14.77 20.99 -14.82
C ASP A 96 -15.57 22.30 -14.66
N ASN A 97 -16.39 22.62 -15.67
CA ASN A 97 -17.29 23.78 -15.71
C ASN A 97 -18.70 23.32 -16.13
N VAL A 98 -19.56 24.26 -16.53
CA VAL A 98 -20.94 24.00 -16.97
C VAL A 98 -21.26 24.89 -18.19
N VAL A 99 -20.39 24.85 -19.21
CA VAL A 99 -20.49 25.72 -20.39
C VAL A 99 -21.76 25.42 -21.20
N GLU A 100 -22.55 26.46 -21.46
CA GLU A 100 -23.85 26.33 -22.11
C GLU A 100 -23.82 26.71 -23.61
N ASP A 101 -22.82 27.47 -24.07
CA ASP A 101 -22.74 27.96 -25.47
C ASP A 101 -21.29 28.18 -25.94
N LEU A 102 -20.91 27.55 -27.05
CA LEU A 102 -19.60 27.68 -27.69
C LEU A 102 -19.56 28.69 -28.84
N SER A 103 -20.68 29.31 -29.21
CA SER A 103 -20.75 30.30 -30.30
C SER A 103 -19.73 31.44 -30.16
N PRO A 104 -19.41 31.95 -28.95
CA PRO A 104 -18.36 32.97 -28.78
C PRO A 104 -16.97 32.55 -29.29
N LEU A 105 -16.69 31.25 -29.42
CA LEU A 105 -15.40 30.75 -29.93
C LEU A 105 -15.29 30.79 -31.46
N ALA A 106 -16.38 31.00 -32.20
CA ALA A 106 -16.45 30.81 -33.66
C ALA A 106 -15.42 31.60 -34.47
N ASN A 107 -14.91 32.73 -33.94
CA ASN A 107 -13.94 33.60 -34.63
C ASN A 107 -12.50 33.44 -34.12
N LEU A 108 -12.22 32.47 -33.23
CA LEU A 108 -10.88 32.20 -32.72
C LEU A 108 -10.08 31.33 -33.70
N SER A 109 -9.69 31.91 -34.83
CA SER A 109 -9.05 31.20 -35.94
C SER A 109 -7.66 30.61 -35.63
N MET A 110 -7.07 30.94 -34.49
CA MET A 110 -5.82 30.34 -34.00
C MET A 110 -6.05 29.20 -33.00
N LEU A 111 -7.29 28.96 -32.57
CA LEU A 111 -7.60 27.93 -31.58
C LEU A 111 -7.32 26.55 -32.17
N SER A 112 -6.36 25.85 -31.58
CA SER A 112 -5.91 24.52 -31.99
C SER A 112 -6.18 23.45 -30.92
N GLU A 113 -6.34 23.84 -29.66
CA GLU A 113 -6.57 22.92 -28.54
C GLU A 113 -7.74 23.38 -27.68
N LEU A 114 -8.71 22.49 -27.46
CA LEU A 114 -9.90 22.76 -26.68
C LEU A 114 -10.20 21.61 -25.72
N ASN A 115 -10.25 21.90 -24.42
CA ASN A 115 -10.64 20.94 -23.39
C ASN A 115 -12.00 21.30 -22.76
N LEU A 116 -12.99 20.44 -22.96
CA LEU A 116 -14.36 20.52 -22.44
C LEU A 116 -14.69 19.31 -21.54
N GLN A 117 -13.67 18.74 -20.88
CA GLN A 117 -13.86 17.64 -19.93
C GLN A 117 -14.88 18.03 -18.85
N ASN A 118 -15.76 17.08 -18.48
CA ASN A 118 -16.68 17.21 -17.35
C ASN A 118 -17.46 18.53 -17.33
N ASN A 119 -18.12 18.83 -18.45
CA ASN A 119 -18.99 20.00 -18.62
C ASN A 119 -20.49 19.64 -18.60
N GLN A 120 -20.81 18.40 -18.24
CA GLN A 120 -22.18 17.86 -18.20
C GLN A 120 -22.90 17.90 -19.56
N ILE A 121 -22.15 17.85 -20.66
CA ILE A 121 -22.70 17.92 -22.02
C ILE A 121 -23.38 16.59 -22.36
N PHE A 122 -24.66 16.62 -22.71
CA PHE A 122 -25.39 15.43 -23.18
C PHE A 122 -25.68 15.47 -24.69
N ASP A 123 -25.71 16.66 -25.28
CA ASP A 123 -25.98 16.91 -26.69
C ASP A 123 -25.06 18.03 -27.21
N LEU A 124 -24.29 17.74 -28.27
CA LEU A 124 -23.39 18.70 -28.90
C LEU A 124 -24.15 19.84 -29.59
N GLU A 125 -25.37 19.60 -30.07
CA GLU A 125 -26.18 20.67 -30.67
C GLU A 125 -26.62 21.70 -29.63
N PHE A 126 -26.90 21.26 -28.39
CA PHE A 126 -27.35 22.11 -27.29
C PHE A 126 -26.37 23.22 -26.95
N ILE A 127 -25.06 22.95 -27.05
CA ILE A 127 -23.99 23.93 -26.79
C ILE A 127 -23.51 24.67 -28.05
N ASN A 128 -24.30 24.62 -29.14
CA ASN A 128 -23.97 25.22 -30.44
C ASN A 128 -22.63 24.75 -31.04
N PHE A 129 -22.25 23.50 -30.81
CA PHE A 129 -20.96 22.96 -31.25
C PHE A 129 -20.74 23.05 -32.77
N ASN A 130 -21.82 23.03 -33.57
CA ASN A 130 -21.73 23.22 -35.03
C ASN A 130 -21.10 24.56 -35.45
N GLN A 131 -21.18 25.59 -34.61
CA GLN A 131 -20.61 26.92 -34.88
C GLN A 131 -19.08 26.95 -34.81
N ILE A 132 -18.44 25.89 -34.31
CA ILE A 132 -16.97 25.82 -34.19
C ILE A 132 -16.33 24.76 -35.09
N THR A 133 -17.13 24.09 -35.93
CA THR A 133 -16.66 22.98 -36.80
C THR A 133 -15.65 23.38 -37.86
N HIS A 134 -15.58 24.67 -38.21
CA HIS A 134 -14.58 25.23 -39.13
C HIS A 134 -13.26 25.61 -38.46
N LEU A 135 -13.16 25.55 -37.14
CA LEU A 135 -11.93 25.90 -36.43
C LEU A 135 -10.82 24.86 -36.68
N PRO A 136 -9.54 25.27 -36.73
CA PRO A 136 -8.43 24.39 -37.07
C PRO A 136 -7.95 23.54 -35.87
N LEU A 137 -8.89 22.91 -35.15
CA LEU A 137 -8.58 22.10 -33.97
C LEU A 137 -7.68 20.90 -34.33
N ARG A 138 -6.65 20.70 -33.51
CA ARG A 138 -5.73 19.57 -33.52
C ARG A 138 -5.96 18.63 -32.33
N SER A 139 -6.32 19.17 -31.18
CA SER A 139 -6.67 18.39 -29.98
C SER A 139 -8.03 18.81 -29.43
N LEU A 140 -8.88 17.81 -29.17
CA LEU A 140 -10.21 18.00 -28.59
C LEU A 140 -10.47 16.97 -27.49
N SER A 141 -10.79 17.45 -26.29
CA SER A 141 -11.22 16.60 -25.18
C SER A 141 -12.68 16.89 -24.83
N LEU A 142 -13.51 15.85 -24.90
CA LEU A 142 -14.93 15.81 -24.50
C LEU A 142 -15.17 14.75 -23.41
N ARG A 143 -14.11 14.41 -22.68
CA ARG A 143 -14.09 13.35 -21.67
C ARG A 143 -15.09 13.59 -20.52
N ASP A 144 -15.61 12.51 -19.95
CA ASP A 144 -16.43 12.45 -18.75
C ASP A 144 -17.66 13.39 -18.86
N ASN A 145 -18.36 13.29 -19.99
CA ASN A 145 -19.63 13.96 -20.28
C ASN A 145 -20.74 12.89 -20.47
N TYR A 146 -21.89 13.26 -21.01
CA TYR A 146 -23.04 12.36 -21.23
C TYR A 146 -23.41 12.24 -22.71
N ILE A 147 -22.45 12.44 -23.61
CA ILE A 147 -22.70 12.54 -25.06
C ILE A 147 -23.08 11.17 -25.63
N GLU A 148 -24.15 11.14 -26.42
CA GLU A 148 -24.57 9.95 -27.19
C GLU A 148 -24.29 10.12 -28.69
N ASN A 149 -24.56 11.31 -29.24
CA ASN A 149 -24.42 11.61 -30.67
C ASN A 149 -23.14 12.43 -30.95
N ILE A 150 -22.26 11.87 -31.76
CA ILE A 150 -20.98 12.47 -32.15
C ILE A 150 -20.88 12.76 -33.66
N VAL A 151 -22.00 12.78 -34.39
CA VAL A 151 -22.00 13.12 -35.82
C VAL A 151 -21.33 14.46 -36.13
N PRO A 152 -21.54 15.54 -35.36
CA PRO A 152 -20.86 16.83 -35.63
C PRO A 152 -19.33 16.76 -35.72
N LEU A 153 -18.70 15.78 -35.05
CA LEU A 153 -17.24 15.61 -35.07
C LEU A 153 -16.68 15.28 -36.47
N SER A 154 -17.51 14.76 -37.39
CA SER A 154 -17.05 14.32 -38.72
C SER A 154 -16.45 15.44 -39.59
N HIS A 155 -16.62 16.71 -39.20
CA HIS A 155 -16.13 17.88 -39.93
C HIS A 155 -14.71 18.31 -39.54
N PHE A 156 -14.15 17.79 -38.45
CA PHE A 156 -12.81 18.15 -37.97
C PHE A 156 -11.70 17.30 -38.62
N TYR A 157 -11.59 17.34 -39.96
CA TYR A 157 -10.61 16.54 -40.71
C TYR A 157 -9.15 16.77 -40.31
N GLY A 158 -8.85 17.90 -39.65
CA GLY A 158 -7.51 18.26 -39.17
C GLY A 158 -7.15 17.71 -37.78
N LEU A 159 -8.10 17.06 -37.09
CA LEU A 159 -7.92 16.60 -35.72
C LEU A 159 -6.87 15.48 -35.64
N GLN A 160 -5.99 15.57 -34.64
CA GLN A 160 -4.91 14.62 -34.37
C GLN A 160 -5.15 13.87 -33.06
N GLU A 161 -5.76 14.50 -32.07
CA GLU A 161 -6.06 13.91 -30.77
C GLU A 161 -7.53 14.09 -30.42
N LEU A 162 -8.20 12.99 -30.07
CA LEU A 162 -9.61 12.99 -29.68
C LEU A 162 -9.84 12.13 -28.44
N ASN A 163 -10.35 12.77 -27.38
CA ASN A 163 -10.70 12.09 -26.14
C ASN A 163 -12.22 12.11 -25.89
N LEU A 164 -12.84 10.95 -26.01
CA LEU A 164 -14.28 10.70 -25.83
C LEU A 164 -14.58 9.79 -24.63
N ARG A 165 -13.59 9.55 -23.77
CA ARG A 165 -13.73 8.68 -22.59
C ARG A 165 -14.95 9.05 -21.75
N GLY A 166 -15.62 8.03 -21.20
CA GLY A 166 -16.63 8.20 -20.15
C GLY A 166 -17.89 8.92 -20.62
N ASN A 167 -18.37 8.58 -21.82
CA ASN A 167 -19.60 9.09 -22.41
C ASN A 167 -20.62 7.94 -22.59
N ARG A 168 -21.67 8.16 -23.39
CA ARG A 168 -22.74 7.19 -23.67
C ARG A 168 -22.81 6.84 -25.17
N ILE A 169 -21.68 6.92 -25.86
CA ILE A 169 -21.62 6.77 -27.32
C ILE A 169 -21.84 5.32 -27.73
N LYS A 170 -22.81 5.10 -28.63
CA LYS A 170 -23.16 3.77 -29.16
C LYS A 170 -22.73 3.54 -30.60
N ASN A 171 -22.68 4.59 -31.41
CA ASN A 171 -22.29 4.52 -32.81
C ASN A 171 -21.10 5.46 -33.06
N ILE A 172 -20.03 4.92 -33.62
CA ILE A 172 -18.78 5.66 -33.91
C ILE A 172 -18.47 5.79 -35.42
N GLU A 173 -19.41 5.47 -36.30
CA GLU A 173 -19.22 5.54 -37.77
C GLU A 173 -18.77 6.93 -38.25
N SER A 174 -19.21 8.00 -37.58
CA SER A 174 -18.80 9.37 -37.91
C SER A 174 -17.30 9.64 -37.73
N LEU A 175 -16.56 8.79 -37.02
CA LEU A 175 -15.12 8.92 -36.85
C LEU A 175 -14.33 8.44 -38.07
N ALA A 176 -14.92 7.63 -38.96
CA ALA A 176 -14.21 6.97 -40.06
C ALA A 176 -13.52 7.93 -41.05
N GLY A 177 -14.01 9.18 -41.14
CA GLY A 177 -13.43 10.24 -41.98
C GLY A 177 -12.28 11.02 -41.35
N LEU A 178 -11.99 10.81 -40.06
CA LEU A 178 -10.96 11.56 -39.31
C LEU A 178 -9.57 10.94 -39.47
N THR A 179 -9.14 10.71 -40.72
CA THR A 179 -7.92 9.95 -41.07
C THR A 179 -6.61 10.62 -40.60
N GLY A 180 -6.67 11.86 -40.11
CA GLY A 180 -5.55 12.59 -39.49
C GLY A 180 -5.29 12.20 -38.03
N LEU A 181 -6.17 11.43 -37.39
CA LEU A 181 -6.05 11.05 -35.99
C LEU A 181 -4.77 10.22 -35.73
N VAL A 182 -4.07 10.63 -34.68
CA VAL A 182 -2.88 9.97 -34.10
C VAL A 182 -3.24 9.34 -32.74
N SER A 183 -4.15 9.95 -31.98
CA SER A 183 -4.60 9.44 -30.69
C SER A 183 -6.12 9.46 -30.56
N LEU A 184 -6.70 8.31 -30.19
CA LEU A 184 -8.14 8.15 -29.97
C LEU A 184 -8.41 7.43 -28.64
N ASN A 185 -9.25 8.02 -27.80
CA ASN A 185 -9.69 7.43 -26.55
C ASN A 185 -11.23 7.29 -26.50
N LEU A 186 -11.70 6.04 -26.51
CA LEU A 186 -13.10 5.63 -26.45
C LEU A 186 -13.47 4.97 -25.12
N HIS A 187 -12.56 4.94 -24.14
CA HIS A 187 -12.73 4.21 -22.88
C HIS A 187 -14.11 4.41 -22.22
N SER A 188 -14.73 3.31 -21.78
CA SER A 188 -16.03 3.31 -21.08
C SER A 188 -17.13 3.99 -21.88
N ASN A 189 -17.30 3.58 -23.13
CA ASN A 189 -18.48 3.87 -23.94
C ASN A 189 -19.17 2.56 -24.33
N PRO A 190 -20.52 2.52 -24.35
CA PRO A 190 -21.28 1.35 -24.78
C PRO A 190 -21.35 1.28 -26.31
N VAL A 191 -20.20 1.19 -27.00
CA VAL A 191 -20.15 1.12 -28.47
C VAL A 191 -20.79 -0.18 -28.95
N GLU A 192 -21.78 -0.06 -29.82
CA GLU A 192 -22.54 -1.17 -30.41
C GLU A 192 -22.26 -1.31 -31.92
N THR A 193 -21.89 -0.23 -32.62
CA THR A 193 -21.70 -0.21 -34.08
C THR A 193 -20.60 0.76 -34.54
N GLY A 194 -20.02 0.50 -35.72
CA GLY A 194 -19.08 1.40 -36.40
C GLY A 194 -17.59 1.07 -36.23
N LEU A 195 -17.24 -0.07 -35.62
CA LEU A 195 -15.85 -0.49 -35.37
C LEU A 195 -15.02 -0.65 -36.66
N ASP A 196 -15.61 -1.21 -37.72
CA ASP A 196 -14.93 -1.39 -39.02
C ASP A 196 -14.39 -0.08 -39.60
N GLY A 197 -15.08 1.04 -39.32
CA GLY A 197 -14.67 2.38 -39.76
C GLY A 197 -13.32 2.82 -39.19
N LEU A 198 -12.89 2.23 -38.08
CA LEU A 198 -11.57 2.48 -37.50
C LEU A 198 -10.42 2.01 -38.40
N SER A 199 -10.66 1.06 -39.32
CA SER A 199 -9.66 0.59 -40.31
C SER A 199 -9.12 1.71 -41.20
N ASN A 200 -9.87 2.81 -41.35
CA ASN A 200 -9.45 3.98 -42.12
C ASN A 200 -8.47 4.89 -41.37
N LEU A 201 -8.34 4.73 -40.05
CA LEU A 201 -7.54 5.61 -39.18
C LEU A 201 -6.07 5.14 -39.08
N GLN A 202 -5.44 4.91 -40.24
CA GLN A 202 -4.11 4.29 -40.35
C GLN A 202 -2.94 5.13 -39.79
N ASN A 203 -3.21 6.36 -39.35
CA ASN A 203 -2.24 7.20 -38.66
C ASN A 203 -2.26 7.06 -37.13
N LEU A 204 -3.20 6.26 -36.59
CA LEU A 204 -3.30 6.03 -35.15
C LEU A 204 -2.02 5.40 -34.60
N GLN A 205 -1.47 6.06 -33.59
CA GLN A 205 -0.38 5.59 -32.75
C GLN A 205 -0.91 5.19 -31.36
N THR A 206 -1.98 5.83 -30.88
CA THR A 206 -2.64 5.50 -29.62
C THR A 206 -4.12 5.19 -29.81
N LEU A 207 -4.55 4.01 -29.36
CA LEU A 207 -5.95 3.60 -29.32
C LEU A 207 -6.31 3.04 -27.94
N ILE A 208 -7.23 3.72 -27.25
CA ILE A 208 -7.72 3.31 -25.94
C ILE A 208 -9.20 2.93 -26.05
N MET A 209 -9.50 1.66 -25.87
CA MET A 209 -10.83 1.03 -25.97
C MET A 209 -11.17 0.18 -24.74
N ARG A 210 -10.55 0.46 -23.59
CA ARG A 210 -10.87 -0.20 -22.32
C ARG A 210 -12.37 -0.14 -22.02
N ASN A 211 -12.95 -1.26 -21.57
CA ASN A 211 -14.39 -1.38 -21.27
C ASN A 211 -15.28 -1.00 -22.48
N VAL A 212 -14.81 -1.28 -23.70
CA VAL A 212 -15.61 -1.22 -24.92
C VAL A 212 -15.70 -2.65 -25.46
N VAL A 213 -16.91 -3.16 -25.66
CA VAL A 213 -17.12 -4.52 -26.16
C VAL A 213 -16.76 -4.56 -27.65
N ILE A 214 -15.72 -5.31 -28.00
CA ILE A 214 -15.26 -5.53 -29.37
C ILE A 214 -15.76 -6.89 -29.89
N GLY A 215 -15.74 -7.93 -29.04
CA GLY A 215 -16.18 -9.26 -29.45
C GLY A 215 -15.33 -9.81 -30.61
N GLU A 216 -15.99 -10.35 -31.63
CA GLU A 216 -15.37 -10.91 -32.85
C GLU A 216 -14.98 -9.85 -33.90
N ASP A 217 -15.41 -8.59 -33.72
CA ASP A 217 -15.18 -7.49 -34.65
C ASP A 217 -13.79 -6.84 -34.46
N PHE A 218 -12.78 -7.60 -34.04
CA PHE A 218 -11.42 -7.08 -33.76
C PHE A 218 -10.54 -6.88 -34.99
N HIS A 219 -10.99 -7.35 -36.16
CA HIS A 219 -10.18 -7.42 -37.39
C HIS A 219 -9.73 -6.04 -37.91
N PHE A 220 -10.41 -4.94 -37.56
CA PHE A 220 -9.98 -3.58 -37.92
C PHE A 220 -8.57 -3.24 -37.40
N LEU A 221 -8.13 -3.87 -36.30
CA LEU A 221 -6.82 -3.65 -35.69
C LEU A 221 -5.68 -3.96 -36.67
N ALA A 222 -5.84 -4.96 -37.55
CA ALA A 222 -4.82 -5.35 -38.52
C ALA A 222 -4.40 -4.20 -39.47
N SER A 223 -5.29 -3.22 -39.70
CA SER A 223 -5.01 -2.06 -40.55
C SER A 223 -4.22 -0.95 -39.84
N LEU A 224 -4.14 -0.98 -38.50
CA LEU A 224 -3.56 0.07 -37.67
C LEU A 224 -2.05 -0.14 -37.45
N THR A 225 -1.32 -0.19 -38.55
CA THR A 225 0.11 -0.56 -38.59
C THR A 225 1.08 0.45 -37.96
N LYS A 226 0.59 1.59 -37.47
CA LYS A 226 1.39 2.58 -36.74
C LYS A 226 1.14 2.57 -35.24
N LEU A 227 0.33 1.64 -34.73
CA LEU A 227 0.03 1.57 -33.30
C LEU A 227 1.30 1.36 -32.47
N GLN A 228 1.41 2.20 -31.45
CA GLN A 228 2.41 2.14 -30.40
C GLN A 228 1.73 1.84 -29.06
N ARG A 229 0.55 2.44 -28.80
CA ARG A 229 -0.23 2.23 -27.58
C ARG A 229 -1.60 1.65 -27.88
N LEU A 230 -1.91 0.48 -27.34
CA LEU A 230 -3.20 -0.19 -27.44
C LEU A 230 -3.73 -0.55 -26.05
N ASN A 231 -4.95 -0.14 -25.73
CA ASN A 231 -5.62 -0.59 -24.52
C ASN A 231 -6.99 -1.20 -24.88
N ILE A 232 -7.09 -2.52 -24.76
CA ILE A 232 -8.29 -3.33 -25.04
C ILE A 232 -8.68 -4.16 -23.82
N ARG A 233 -8.35 -3.65 -22.63
CA ARG A 233 -8.75 -4.25 -21.36
C ARG A 233 -10.25 -4.39 -21.29
N ASN A 234 -10.72 -5.56 -20.86
CA ASN A 234 -12.15 -5.85 -20.71
C ASN A 234 -12.94 -5.51 -21.99
N SER A 235 -12.40 -5.91 -23.14
CA SER A 235 -13.04 -5.68 -24.46
C SER A 235 -13.69 -6.92 -25.07
N ALA A 236 -13.73 -8.04 -24.33
CA ALA A 236 -14.34 -9.30 -24.76
C ALA A 236 -13.82 -9.86 -26.10
N ILE A 237 -12.58 -9.53 -26.48
CA ILE A 237 -11.87 -10.20 -27.58
C ILE A 237 -11.58 -11.65 -27.15
N SER A 238 -11.86 -12.60 -28.06
CA SER A 238 -11.75 -14.05 -27.84
C SER A 238 -10.44 -14.66 -28.35
N ASP A 239 -9.72 -13.97 -29.25
CA ASP A 239 -8.48 -14.42 -29.90
C ASP A 239 -7.48 -13.26 -30.05
N VAL A 240 -6.20 -13.54 -29.86
CA VAL A 240 -5.09 -12.58 -29.95
C VAL A 240 -4.31 -12.65 -31.27
N SER A 241 -4.73 -13.48 -32.22
CA SER A 241 -4.06 -13.67 -33.53
C SER A 241 -3.75 -12.35 -34.26
N VAL A 242 -4.69 -11.39 -34.29
CA VAL A 242 -4.47 -10.08 -34.91
C VAL A 242 -3.32 -9.28 -34.27
N LEU A 243 -3.12 -9.44 -32.96
CA LEU A 243 -2.04 -8.77 -32.24
C LEU A 243 -0.69 -9.42 -32.58
N VAL A 244 -0.67 -10.74 -32.77
CA VAL A 244 0.51 -11.48 -33.23
C VAL A 244 0.94 -11.00 -34.62
N GLU A 245 0.00 -10.83 -35.54
CA GLU A 245 0.27 -10.31 -36.89
C GLU A 245 0.89 -8.91 -36.84
N LEU A 246 0.34 -8.02 -36.01
CA LEU A 246 0.87 -6.67 -35.80
C LEU A 246 2.30 -6.72 -35.22
N MET A 247 2.52 -7.51 -34.17
CA MET A 247 3.81 -7.62 -33.49
C MET A 247 4.88 -8.27 -34.38
N GLN A 248 4.52 -9.24 -35.21
CA GLN A 248 5.39 -9.81 -36.24
C GLN A 248 5.84 -8.77 -37.27
N ALA A 249 4.97 -7.82 -37.60
CA ALA A 249 5.28 -6.72 -38.51
C ALA A 249 6.08 -5.58 -37.84
N GLY A 250 6.43 -5.70 -36.55
CA GLY A 250 7.16 -4.68 -35.79
C GLY A 250 6.27 -3.56 -35.22
N VAL A 251 4.95 -3.75 -35.23
CA VAL A 251 3.97 -2.84 -34.62
C VAL A 251 3.76 -3.24 -33.15
N LEU A 252 3.40 -2.31 -32.26
CA LEU A 252 3.29 -2.61 -30.82
C LEU A 252 4.55 -3.28 -30.24
N GLN A 253 5.73 -2.81 -30.65
CA GLN A 253 7.04 -3.23 -30.13
C GLN A 253 7.87 -1.98 -29.83
N ASP A 254 8.75 -2.04 -28.83
CA ASP A 254 9.69 -0.97 -28.56
C ASP A 254 10.72 -0.83 -29.68
N ASN A 255 11.12 0.40 -29.97
CA ASN A 255 12.27 0.73 -30.79
C ASN A 255 13.03 1.88 -30.11
N VAL A 256 13.99 1.49 -29.27
CA VAL A 256 14.77 2.39 -28.42
C VAL A 256 15.58 3.39 -29.24
N GLU A 257 16.14 2.98 -30.39
CA GLU A 257 16.91 3.87 -31.27
C GLU A 257 16.05 4.98 -31.88
N ALA A 258 14.79 4.66 -32.18
CA ALA A 258 13.80 5.61 -32.68
C ALA A 258 13.07 6.38 -31.56
N GLY A 259 13.34 6.09 -30.29
CA GLY A 259 12.62 6.66 -29.15
C GLY A 259 11.16 6.23 -29.06
N ILE A 260 10.80 5.09 -29.65
CA ILE A 260 9.45 4.54 -29.64
C ILE A 260 9.35 3.52 -28.51
N TYR A 261 8.36 3.70 -27.63
CA TYR A 261 8.02 2.74 -26.58
C TYR A 261 6.58 2.30 -26.77
N ALA A 262 6.39 1.01 -26.98
CA ALA A 262 5.07 0.43 -27.15
C ALA A 262 4.41 0.18 -25.79
N SER A 263 3.07 0.20 -25.78
CA SER A 263 2.27 -0.11 -24.62
C SER A 263 1.03 -0.92 -24.99
N VAL A 264 0.78 -2.01 -24.27
CA VAL A 264 -0.38 -2.87 -24.51
C VAL A 264 -1.06 -3.23 -23.18
N ASP A 265 -2.37 -2.99 -23.06
CA ASP A 265 -3.18 -3.40 -21.90
C ASP A 265 -4.25 -4.42 -22.33
N LEU A 266 -4.03 -5.68 -21.95
CA LEU A 266 -4.82 -6.89 -22.21
C LEU A 266 -5.46 -7.46 -20.93
N LEU A 267 -5.53 -6.70 -19.84
CA LEU A 267 -6.15 -7.19 -18.60
C LEU A 267 -7.63 -7.56 -18.83
N GLU A 268 -8.13 -8.52 -18.05
CA GLU A 268 -9.55 -8.90 -18.04
C GLU A 268 -10.09 -9.29 -19.43
N MET A 269 -9.24 -9.90 -20.27
CA MET A 269 -9.70 -10.52 -21.52
C MET A 269 -10.38 -11.85 -21.23
N ASN A 270 -11.41 -12.17 -22.02
CA ASN A 270 -12.14 -13.43 -21.92
C ASN A 270 -11.71 -14.37 -23.05
N LEU A 271 -10.42 -14.73 -23.06
CA LEU A 271 -9.88 -15.65 -24.06
C LEU A 271 -10.39 -17.07 -23.80
N THR A 272 -10.91 -17.72 -24.83
CA THR A 272 -11.36 -19.11 -24.72
C THR A 272 -10.17 -20.05 -24.82
N ALA A 273 -9.78 -20.69 -23.71
CA ALA A 273 -8.71 -21.68 -23.70
C ALA A 273 -9.22 -23.03 -24.22
N ASN A 274 -8.86 -23.39 -25.46
CA ASN A 274 -8.93 -24.78 -25.93
C ASN A 274 -7.62 -25.51 -25.60
N GLY A 275 -7.32 -25.69 -24.32
CA GLY A 275 -6.30 -26.65 -23.85
C GLY A 275 -4.82 -26.31 -24.08
N ASP A 276 -4.51 -25.13 -24.61
CA ASP A 276 -3.16 -24.58 -24.71
C ASP A 276 -3.20 -23.14 -24.20
N ASP A 277 -2.13 -22.70 -23.55
CA ASP A 277 -1.88 -21.31 -23.17
C ASP A 277 -2.45 -20.30 -24.19
N PRO A 278 -3.51 -19.54 -23.86
CA PRO A 278 -4.19 -18.68 -24.83
C PRO A 278 -3.33 -17.48 -25.27
N TYR A 279 -2.22 -17.23 -24.57
CA TYR A 279 -1.26 -16.19 -24.91
C TYR A 279 0.03 -16.71 -25.56
N ARG A 280 0.12 -18.02 -25.86
CA ARG A 280 1.35 -18.68 -26.35
C ARG A 280 1.98 -17.93 -27.52
N SER A 281 1.16 -17.51 -28.48
CA SER A 281 1.59 -16.81 -29.69
C SER A 281 2.05 -15.37 -29.43
N LEU A 282 1.63 -14.74 -28.32
CA LEU A 282 2.07 -13.41 -27.91
C LEU A 282 3.35 -13.42 -27.09
N ARG A 283 3.64 -14.50 -26.34
CA ARG A 283 4.81 -14.55 -25.44
C ARG A 283 6.13 -14.11 -26.07
N PRO A 284 6.48 -14.47 -27.32
CA PRO A 284 7.75 -14.03 -27.94
C PRO A 284 7.89 -12.50 -28.08
N TYR A 285 6.76 -11.79 -28.13
CA TYR A 285 6.70 -10.34 -28.36
C TYR A 285 6.47 -9.54 -27.08
N TRP A 286 6.03 -10.19 -26.00
CA TRP A 286 5.60 -9.52 -24.76
C TRP A 286 6.74 -8.77 -24.07
N ASP A 287 7.93 -9.39 -24.02
CA ASP A 287 9.11 -8.81 -23.38
C ASP A 287 9.75 -7.65 -24.15
N ASN A 288 9.28 -7.38 -25.38
CA ASN A 288 9.75 -6.29 -26.23
C ASN A 288 8.90 -5.02 -26.08
N ILE A 289 8.02 -4.99 -25.09
CA ILE A 289 7.09 -3.90 -24.86
C ILE A 289 7.33 -3.43 -23.43
N SER A 290 7.90 -2.25 -23.29
CA SER A 290 8.26 -1.67 -21.99
C SER A 290 7.04 -1.45 -21.11
N TYR A 291 5.87 -1.22 -21.71
CA TYR A 291 4.68 -0.76 -21.01
C TYR A 291 3.46 -1.68 -21.21
N THR A 292 3.54 -2.90 -20.70
CA THR A 292 2.47 -3.91 -20.76
C THR A 292 1.62 -3.99 -19.49
N TYR A 293 0.35 -4.34 -19.67
CA TYR A 293 -0.58 -4.70 -18.59
C TYR A 293 -1.41 -5.93 -19.01
N PRO A 294 -1.39 -7.05 -18.26
CA PRO A 294 -0.52 -7.30 -17.09
C PRO A 294 0.95 -7.17 -17.46
N THR A 295 1.83 -6.90 -16.50
CA THR A 295 3.27 -6.77 -16.78
C THR A 295 3.84 -8.09 -17.32
N ASP A 296 3.35 -9.22 -16.82
CA ASP A 296 3.63 -10.55 -17.37
C ASP A 296 2.33 -11.22 -17.81
N LEU A 297 2.41 -12.01 -18.87
CA LEU A 297 1.35 -12.94 -19.24
C LEU A 297 1.30 -14.07 -18.19
N PRO A 298 0.11 -14.65 -17.90
CA PRO A 298 -0.04 -15.70 -16.90
C PRO A 298 1.02 -16.80 -17.03
N TYR A 299 1.55 -17.32 -15.93
CA TYR A 299 2.55 -18.38 -15.96
C TYR A 299 2.04 -19.60 -16.74
N TYR A 300 2.88 -20.13 -17.63
CA TYR A 300 2.62 -21.37 -18.32
C TYR A 300 3.94 -22.13 -18.51
N PRO A 301 4.04 -23.38 -18.01
CA PRO A 301 5.28 -24.15 -18.11
C PRO A 301 5.73 -24.31 -19.56
N SER A 302 6.97 -23.93 -19.85
CA SER A 302 7.57 -24.17 -21.15
C SER A 302 7.86 -25.64 -21.39
N THR A 303 7.77 -26.08 -22.65
CA THR A 303 8.25 -27.40 -23.10
C THR A 303 9.76 -27.42 -23.39
N VAL A 304 10.41 -26.25 -23.48
CA VAL A 304 11.85 -26.09 -23.71
C VAL A 304 12.60 -26.27 -22.40
N LYS A 305 13.66 -27.08 -22.38
CA LYS A 305 14.45 -27.35 -21.18
C LYS A 305 15.17 -26.11 -20.65
N SER A 306 15.11 -25.89 -19.34
CA SER A 306 15.77 -24.77 -18.65
C SER A 306 17.30 -24.89 -18.59
N PRO A 307 18.03 -23.76 -18.47
CA PRO A 307 19.47 -23.77 -18.32
C PRO A 307 19.93 -24.37 -16.98
N LEU A 308 21.09 -25.02 -16.98
CA LEU A 308 21.72 -25.66 -15.83
C LEU A 308 22.95 -24.87 -15.38
N PHE A 309 22.99 -24.47 -14.11
CA PHE A 309 24.07 -23.70 -13.51
C PHE A 309 25.07 -24.61 -12.76
N SER A 310 26.36 -24.31 -12.87
CA SER A 310 27.43 -25.06 -12.17
C SER A 310 27.46 -24.88 -10.65
N HIS A 311 26.84 -23.80 -10.14
CA HIS A 311 26.77 -23.46 -8.73
C HIS A 311 25.34 -23.05 -8.39
N GLN A 312 24.92 -23.29 -7.15
CA GLN A 312 23.63 -22.81 -6.65
C GLN A 312 23.75 -21.36 -6.19
N GLY A 313 22.65 -20.61 -6.17
CA GLY A 313 22.60 -19.33 -5.47
C GLY A 313 22.96 -19.50 -3.99
N GLY A 314 23.54 -18.46 -3.36
CA GLY A 314 23.92 -18.51 -1.94
C GLY A 314 25.23 -17.81 -1.60
N PHE A 315 25.82 -18.19 -0.47
CA PHE A 315 26.98 -17.52 0.14
C PHE A 315 28.30 -18.25 -0.14
N TYR A 316 29.31 -17.49 -0.55
CA TYR A 316 30.62 -17.96 -0.94
C TYR A 316 31.73 -17.11 -0.29
N ALA A 317 32.81 -17.76 0.13
CA ALA A 317 33.98 -17.07 0.68
C ALA A 317 34.90 -16.53 -0.42
N ASP A 318 35.03 -17.29 -1.50
CA ASP A 318 35.96 -17.02 -2.59
C ASP A 318 35.22 -16.73 -3.91
N GLU A 319 35.86 -15.94 -4.78
CA GLU A 319 35.40 -15.74 -6.15
C GLU A 319 35.50 -17.02 -6.99
N PHE A 320 34.62 -17.16 -7.98
CA PHE A 320 34.61 -18.34 -8.86
C PHE A 320 34.05 -18.02 -10.25
N TYR A 321 34.33 -18.91 -11.20
CA TYR A 321 33.81 -18.84 -12.56
C TYR A 321 32.56 -19.71 -12.70
N LEU A 322 31.41 -19.08 -12.90
CA LEU A 322 30.12 -19.73 -13.12
C LEU A 322 29.97 -20.16 -14.58
N THR A 323 29.76 -21.46 -14.80
CA THR A 323 29.35 -22.00 -16.10
C THR A 323 27.86 -22.31 -16.17
N ILE A 324 27.25 -22.10 -17.35
CA ILE A 324 25.84 -22.40 -17.65
C ILE A 324 25.79 -23.36 -18.86
N SER A 325 24.91 -24.36 -18.83
CA SER A 325 24.75 -25.36 -19.90
C SER A 325 23.28 -25.63 -20.21
N THR A 326 22.99 -26.30 -21.33
CA THR A 326 21.62 -26.70 -21.71
C THR A 326 21.61 -28.11 -22.30
N GLU A 327 20.52 -28.83 -22.04
CA GLU A 327 20.24 -30.13 -22.67
C GLU A 327 19.24 -30.02 -23.83
N GLU A 328 18.79 -28.82 -24.18
CA GLU A 328 17.89 -28.59 -25.32
C GLU A 328 18.66 -28.73 -26.64
N PRO A 329 18.30 -29.65 -27.55
CA PRO A 329 18.97 -29.78 -28.83
C PRO A 329 18.85 -28.50 -29.67
N GLY A 330 19.97 -27.95 -30.13
CA GLY A 330 20.00 -26.67 -30.86
C GLY A 330 19.77 -25.43 -29.98
N GLY A 331 19.52 -25.62 -28.68
CA GLY A 331 19.22 -24.54 -27.75
C GLY A 331 20.39 -23.58 -27.55
N THR A 332 20.12 -22.28 -27.65
CA THR A 332 21.07 -21.21 -27.32
C THR A 332 20.72 -20.60 -25.96
N ILE A 333 21.72 -20.41 -25.09
CA ILE A 333 21.51 -19.82 -23.76
C ILE A 333 21.71 -18.31 -23.83
N TYR A 334 20.81 -17.58 -23.18
CA TYR A 334 20.86 -16.12 -23.04
C TYR A 334 20.71 -15.73 -21.58
N TYR A 335 21.44 -14.70 -21.16
CA TYR A 335 21.44 -14.27 -19.77
C TYR A 335 21.55 -12.76 -19.60
N THR A 336 21.22 -12.28 -18.41
CA THR A 336 21.38 -10.90 -17.94
C THR A 336 22.02 -10.89 -16.55
N LEU A 337 22.61 -9.75 -16.16
CA LEU A 337 23.32 -9.56 -14.89
C LEU A 337 22.78 -8.39 -14.03
N ASP A 338 21.76 -7.70 -14.51
CA ASP A 338 21.22 -6.45 -13.95
C ASP A 338 19.82 -6.62 -13.33
N GLY A 339 19.30 -7.86 -13.33
CA GLY A 339 17.96 -8.19 -12.87
C GLY A 339 16.88 -8.10 -13.95
N SER A 340 17.16 -7.64 -15.16
CA SER A 340 16.19 -7.67 -16.29
C SER A 340 15.97 -9.08 -16.83
N THR A 341 14.81 -9.36 -17.41
CA THR A 341 14.58 -10.65 -18.09
C THR A 341 15.30 -10.64 -19.45
N PRO A 342 16.00 -11.73 -19.86
CA PRO A 342 16.56 -11.82 -21.21
C PRO A 342 15.51 -11.54 -22.30
N SER A 343 15.72 -10.50 -23.12
CA SER A 343 14.78 -9.93 -24.11
C SER A 343 15.30 -10.11 -25.54
N PHE A 344 14.39 -10.29 -26.52
CA PHE A 344 14.71 -10.61 -27.91
C PHE A 344 13.73 -9.90 -28.88
N THR A 345 14.20 -8.96 -29.69
CA THR A 345 13.35 -8.35 -30.74
C THR A 345 12.99 -9.38 -31.83
N PRO A 346 11.98 -9.12 -32.69
CA PRO A 346 11.54 -10.05 -33.76
C PRO A 346 12.63 -10.46 -34.78
N GLN A 347 13.83 -9.86 -34.73
CA GLN A 347 15.01 -10.29 -35.48
C GLN A 347 16.09 -11.02 -34.64
N LEU A 348 15.78 -11.46 -33.40
CA LEU A 348 16.76 -11.99 -32.43
C LEU A 348 17.88 -11.00 -32.09
N GLU A 349 17.67 -9.70 -32.32
CA GLU A 349 18.65 -8.68 -31.94
C GLU A 349 18.51 -8.38 -30.44
N MET A 350 19.62 -8.54 -29.72
CA MET A 350 19.69 -8.44 -28.27
C MET A 350 19.49 -6.98 -27.85
N THR A 351 18.55 -6.71 -26.95
CA THR A 351 18.41 -5.39 -26.33
C THR A 351 19.32 -5.27 -25.10
N GLY A 352 19.67 -4.04 -24.73
CA GLY A 352 20.88 -3.55 -24.04
C GLY A 352 21.36 -4.13 -22.70
N SER A 353 20.96 -5.34 -22.31
CA SER A 353 21.52 -6.12 -21.18
C SER A 353 21.67 -7.62 -21.48
N THR A 354 20.94 -8.14 -22.48
CA THR A 354 20.90 -9.57 -22.79
C THR A 354 22.17 -9.99 -23.51
N GLN A 355 22.79 -11.08 -23.06
CA GLN A 355 24.04 -11.61 -23.62
C GLN A 355 23.87 -13.08 -24.01
N ALA A 356 24.40 -13.44 -25.18
CA ALA A 356 24.47 -14.83 -25.60
C ALA A 356 25.61 -15.49 -24.83
N TYR A 357 25.31 -16.61 -24.19
CA TYR A 357 26.29 -17.30 -23.38
C TYR A 357 27.41 -17.87 -24.25
N SER A 358 28.63 -17.37 -24.05
CA SER A 358 29.82 -17.75 -24.83
C SER A 358 31.03 -18.16 -23.97
N GLY A 359 30.94 -17.99 -22.65
CA GLY A 359 32.01 -18.32 -21.71
C GLY A 359 31.59 -18.16 -20.24
N SER A 360 32.43 -18.61 -19.31
CA SER A 360 32.16 -18.53 -17.87
C SER A 360 32.05 -17.09 -17.37
N ILE A 361 31.17 -16.86 -16.40
CA ILE A 361 30.92 -15.56 -15.75
C ILE A 361 31.69 -15.50 -14.43
N LEU A 362 32.51 -14.47 -14.20
CA LEU A 362 33.19 -14.28 -12.91
C LEU A 362 32.21 -13.77 -11.85
N ILE A 363 32.02 -14.55 -10.80
CA ILE A 363 31.26 -14.20 -9.59
C ILE A 363 32.24 -13.81 -8.50
N GLN A 364 32.14 -12.57 -8.01
CA GLN A 364 33.10 -11.96 -7.09
C GLN A 364 32.41 -10.93 -6.17
N ASN A 365 33.11 -10.46 -5.14
CA ASN A 365 32.65 -9.33 -4.32
C ASN A 365 32.61 -8.05 -5.18
N ARG A 366 31.45 -7.39 -5.24
CA ARG A 366 31.21 -6.23 -6.10
C ARG A 366 31.16 -4.90 -5.36
N THR A 367 31.52 -4.86 -4.08
CA THR A 367 31.43 -3.65 -3.23
C THR A 367 32.24 -2.47 -3.78
N SER A 368 33.37 -2.73 -4.43
CA SER A 368 34.18 -1.67 -5.06
C SER A 368 33.50 -1.01 -6.27
N GLN A 369 32.47 -1.64 -6.85
CA GLN A 369 31.72 -1.11 -7.98
C GLN A 369 30.72 -0.03 -7.54
N PRO A 370 30.51 1.03 -8.36
CA PRO A 370 29.56 2.09 -8.05
C PRO A 370 28.15 1.57 -7.77
N ASN A 371 27.45 2.20 -6.83
CA ASN A 371 26.02 2.01 -6.64
C ASN A 371 25.23 2.48 -7.89
N LEU A 372 24.36 1.61 -8.40
CA LEU A 372 23.42 1.92 -9.47
C LEU A 372 22.05 2.22 -8.88
N LEU A 373 21.50 1.28 -8.11
CA LEU A 373 20.14 1.40 -7.55
C LEU A 373 20.15 2.19 -6.23
N SER A 374 21.17 2.02 -5.41
CA SER A 374 21.22 2.64 -4.08
C SER A 374 21.41 4.16 -4.12
N ASN A 375 21.77 4.71 -5.28
CA ASN A 375 21.86 6.16 -5.52
C ASN A 375 20.53 6.77 -5.99
N ILE A 376 19.50 5.96 -6.28
CA ILE A 376 18.20 6.46 -6.73
C ILE A 376 17.44 7.06 -5.54
N VAL A 377 16.98 8.29 -5.72
CA VAL A 377 16.26 9.05 -4.70
C VAL A 377 14.75 8.79 -4.83
N THR A 378 14.14 8.24 -3.79
CA THR A 378 12.74 7.75 -3.79
C THR A 378 11.85 8.48 -2.76
N ASP A 379 12.38 9.55 -2.17
CA ASP A 379 11.84 10.36 -1.07
C ASP A 379 12.37 11.80 -1.24
N LYS A 380 11.61 12.83 -0.85
CA LYS A 380 12.06 14.24 -0.90
C LYS A 380 12.37 14.83 0.48
N TRP A 381 12.02 14.13 1.56
CA TRP A 381 12.03 14.66 2.93
C TRP A 381 13.13 14.03 3.77
N ARG A 382 13.46 12.76 3.54
CA ARG A 382 14.52 12.03 4.26
C ARG A 382 15.58 11.49 3.31
N GLN A 383 15.93 12.29 2.31
CA GLN A 383 16.95 11.92 1.32
C GLN A 383 18.26 11.56 1.99
N HIS A 384 18.69 10.33 1.76
CA HIS A 384 20.01 9.88 2.15
C HIS A 384 20.54 8.99 1.05
N ILE A 385 21.64 9.44 0.45
CA ILE A 385 22.44 8.64 -0.47
C ILE A 385 23.62 8.14 0.35
N PRO A 386 23.91 6.82 0.34
CA PRO A 386 25.05 6.28 1.09
C PRO A 386 26.34 6.94 0.64
N ALA A 387 27.19 7.31 1.59
CA ALA A 387 28.46 7.99 1.31
C ALA A 387 29.47 7.07 0.61
N GLU A 388 29.34 5.75 0.82
CA GLU A 388 30.19 4.72 0.25
C GLU A 388 29.37 3.74 -0.60
N ASN A 389 30.08 2.92 -1.39
CA ASN A 389 29.43 1.86 -2.13
C ASN A 389 28.90 0.80 -1.16
N VAL A 390 27.66 0.38 -1.35
CA VAL A 390 27.05 -0.67 -0.54
C VAL A 390 27.58 -2.04 -0.92
N PHE A 391 27.46 -3.03 -0.02
CA PHE A 391 27.74 -4.43 -0.33
C PHE A 391 26.84 -4.94 -1.45
N LYS A 392 27.40 -5.80 -2.32
CA LYS A 392 26.71 -6.27 -3.53
C LYS A 392 26.91 -7.75 -3.83
N GLY A 393 25.81 -8.43 -4.11
CA GLY A 393 25.77 -9.74 -4.77
C GLY A 393 25.81 -9.65 -6.30
N SER A 394 25.96 -10.81 -6.93
CA SER A 394 25.85 -11.00 -8.37
C SER A 394 24.54 -11.71 -8.68
N VAL A 395 23.70 -11.10 -9.52
CA VAL A 395 22.45 -11.70 -10.00
C VAL A 395 22.68 -12.25 -11.40
N VAL A 396 22.22 -13.47 -11.67
CA VAL A 396 22.25 -14.05 -13.02
C VAL A 396 20.87 -14.60 -13.34
N ARG A 397 20.26 -14.09 -14.42
CA ARG A 397 18.99 -14.62 -14.96
C ARG A 397 19.25 -15.21 -16.33
N ALA A 398 18.77 -16.42 -16.62
CA ALA A 398 19.03 -17.09 -17.89
C ALA A 398 17.85 -17.89 -18.44
N VAL A 399 17.76 -17.97 -19.77
CA VAL A 399 16.81 -18.78 -20.54
C VAL A 399 17.54 -19.56 -21.63
N VAL A 400 16.92 -20.63 -22.10
CA VAL A 400 17.29 -21.34 -23.33
C VAL A 400 16.27 -21.01 -24.41
N VAL A 401 16.72 -20.77 -25.64
CA VAL A 401 15.87 -20.55 -26.82
C VAL A 401 16.16 -21.63 -27.86
N ASP A 402 15.13 -22.31 -28.35
CA ASP A 402 15.23 -23.35 -29.38
C ASP A 402 15.32 -22.77 -30.81
N ASP A 403 15.55 -23.62 -31.81
CA ASP A 403 15.65 -23.22 -33.23
C ASP A 403 14.37 -22.60 -33.80
N SER A 404 13.22 -22.78 -33.12
CA SER A 404 11.92 -22.21 -33.50
C SER A 404 11.61 -20.90 -32.78
N GLY A 405 12.50 -20.44 -31.88
CA GLY A 405 12.32 -19.24 -31.08
C GLY A 405 11.50 -19.43 -29.80
N ASN A 406 11.13 -20.67 -29.44
CA ASN A 406 10.47 -20.96 -28.16
C ASN A 406 11.49 -20.88 -27.03
N ARG A 407 11.04 -20.47 -25.84
CA ARG A 407 11.92 -20.20 -24.70
C ARG A 407 11.62 -21.12 -23.53
N SER A 408 12.65 -21.53 -22.78
CA SER A 408 12.49 -22.27 -21.52
C SER A 408 11.90 -21.39 -20.41
N ASN A 409 11.53 -22.01 -19.29
CA ASN A 409 11.30 -21.26 -18.06
C ASN A 409 12.58 -20.51 -17.67
N LEU A 410 12.41 -19.27 -17.18
CA LEU A 410 13.48 -18.43 -16.68
C LEU A 410 14.07 -19.03 -15.41
N GLN A 411 15.40 -19.02 -15.30
CA GLN A 411 16.12 -19.38 -14.09
C GLN A 411 16.83 -18.14 -13.55
N THR A 412 16.75 -17.90 -12.25
CA THR A 412 17.36 -16.76 -11.58
C THR A 412 18.11 -17.23 -10.35
N HIS A 413 19.35 -16.75 -10.17
CA HIS A 413 20.16 -17.01 -8.98
C HIS A 413 20.90 -15.77 -8.52
N THR A 414 20.97 -15.59 -7.20
CA THR A 414 21.79 -14.56 -6.55
C THR A 414 22.96 -15.19 -5.81
N TYR A 415 24.17 -14.63 -6.00
CA TYR A 415 25.41 -15.09 -5.39
C TYR A 415 26.05 -13.97 -4.57
N PHE A 416 26.39 -14.24 -3.32
CA PHE A 416 27.09 -13.30 -2.44
C PHE A 416 28.49 -13.81 -2.14
N VAL A 417 29.50 -12.96 -2.35
CA VAL A 417 30.91 -13.32 -2.17
C VAL A 417 31.56 -12.35 -1.18
N ASP A 418 32.03 -12.87 -0.06
CA ASP A 418 32.81 -12.16 0.96
C ASP A 418 33.50 -13.18 1.86
N GLU A 419 34.74 -12.91 2.31
CA GLU A 419 35.49 -13.83 3.18
C GLU A 419 34.69 -14.19 4.45
N GLU A 420 33.90 -13.24 4.96
CA GLU A 420 33.07 -13.41 6.15
C GLU A 420 31.57 -13.59 5.81
N MET A 421 31.21 -13.90 4.56
CA MET A 421 29.80 -13.88 4.12
C MET A 421 28.86 -14.76 4.97
N ARG A 422 29.34 -15.91 5.44
CA ARG A 422 28.58 -16.85 6.29
C ARG A 422 28.34 -16.37 7.72
N THR A 423 29.03 -15.31 8.15
CA THR A 423 28.90 -14.72 9.47
C THR A 423 28.55 -13.23 9.42
N ARG A 424 28.48 -12.65 8.21
CA ARG A 424 28.19 -11.24 7.98
C ARG A 424 26.80 -10.85 8.48
N TYR A 425 25.81 -11.69 8.23
CA TYR A 425 24.41 -11.43 8.57
C TYR A 425 23.88 -12.52 9.51
N SER A 426 23.36 -12.10 10.65
CA SER A 426 22.63 -12.96 11.59
C SER A 426 21.16 -13.16 11.18
N PHE A 427 20.62 -12.23 10.39
CA PHE A 427 19.28 -12.35 9.82
C PHE A 427 19.31 -13.16 8.52
N PRO A 428 18.20 -13.85 8.16
CA PRO A 428 18.02 -14.38 6.82
C PRO A 428 18.16 -13.26 5.77
N VAL A 429 18.74 -13.60 4.62
CA VAL A 429 18.94 -12.67 3.50
C VAL A 429 17.89 -12.92 2.44
N VAL A 430 17.19 -11.88 2.02
CA VAL A 430 16.22 -11.90 0.92
C VAL A 430 16.79 -11.15 -0.27
N SER A 431 16.85 -11.81 -1.43
CA SER A 431 17.12 -11.17 -2.71
C SER A 431 15.81 -10.98 -3.48
N ILE A 432 15.52 -9.72 -3.82
CA ILE A 432 14.45 -9.34 -4.72
C ILE A 432 15.07 -9.02 -6.08
N VAL A 433 14.77 -9.85 -7.08
CA VAL A 433 15.27 -9.69 -8.44
C VAL A 433 14.12 -9.29 -9.36
N THR A 434 14.26 -8.16 -10.04
CA THR A 434 13.25 -7.62 -10.95
C THR A 434 13.91 -6.75 -12.01
N ASP A 435 13.24 -6.52 -13.15
CA ASP A 435 13.62 -5.40 -14.01
C ASP A 435 13.60 -4.11 -13.17
N ALA A 436 14.68 -3.33 -13.19
CA ALA A 436 14.79 -2.10 -12.40
C ALA A 436 13.67 -1.10 -12.71
N ARG A 437 13.13 -1.13 -13.93
CA ARG A 437 11.99 -0.28 -14.34
C ARG A 437 10.73 -0.55 -13.52
N ASN A 438 10.50 -1.79 -13.11
CA ASN A 438 9.36 -2.14 -12.24
C ASN A 438 9.37 -1.34 -10.94
N LEU A 439 10.55 -0.96 -10.43
CA LEU A 439 10.67 -0.17 -9.21
C LEU A 439 10.89 1.32 -9.51
N PHE A 440 11.73 1.66 -10.48
CA PHE A 440 12.29 3.00 -10.59
C PHE A 440 11.92 3.79 -11.85
N ASP A 441 11.19 3.20 -12.80
CA ASP A 441 10.72 3.92 -13.99
C ASP A 441 9.70 5.01 -13.65
N ASP A 442 9.65 6.08 -14.44
CA ASP A 442 8.75 7.20 -14.20
C ASP A 442 7.29 6.88 -14.60
N GLU A 443 7.04 6.06 -15.62
CA GLU A 443 5.68 5.68 -16.02
C GLU A 443 5.16 4.46 -15.23
N ILE A 444 6.00 3.44 -15.07
CA ILE A 444 5.57 2.15 -14.48
C ILE A 444 6.21 1.81 -13.14
N GLY A 445 7.29 2.48 -12.74
CA GLY A 445 8.01 2.14 -11.52
C GLY A 445 7.16 2.39 -10.28
N ILE A 446 7.08 1.44 -9.35
CA ILE A 446 6.21 1.56 -8.18
C ILE A 446 6.86 2.30 -7.00
N TYR A 447 8.17 2.52 -7.04
CA TYR A 447 8.99 2.97 -5.91
C TYR A 447 9.34 4.46 -5.98
N THR A 448 9.12 5.12 -7.12
CA THR A 448 9.51 6.52 -7.36
C THR A 448 8.31 7.45 -7.34
N PHE A 449 8.60 8.75 -7.48
CA PHE A 449 7.57 9.77 -7.71
C PHE A 449 6.85 9.56 -9.03
N GLY A 450 7.63 9.36 -10.10
CA GLY A 450 7.18 9.13 -11.46
C GLY A 450 6.32 10.25 -12.06
N ASN A 451 5.80 9.97 -13.25
CA ASN A 451 4.98 10.87 -14.07
C ASN A 451 3.64 11.24 -13.42
N LEU A 452 3.17 10.42 -12.46
CA LEU A 452 1.97 10.72 -11.70
C LEU A 452 2.20 11.77 -10.62
N TYR A 453 3.44 12.19 -10.39
CA TYR A 453 3.74 13.09 -9.30
C TYR A 453 3.14 14.48 -9.47
N GLN A 454 2.31 14.88 -8.52
CA GLN A 454 1.77 16.22 -8.42
C GLN A 454 2.02 16.75 -7.01
N ASN A 455 2.75 17.86 -6.90
CA ASN A 455 3.07 18.47 -5.60
C ASN A 455 1.93 19.37 -5.10
N ILE A 456 0.76 18.77 -4.86
CA ILE A 456 -0.45 19.50 -4.45
C ILE A 456 -0.37 19.92 -2.98
N ASN A 457 0.14 19.03 -2.13
CA ASN A 457 0.31 19.23 -0.70
C ASN A 457 1.80 18.99 -0.34
N PRO A 458 2.66 20.02 -0.38
CA PRO A 458 4.09 19.88 -0.10
C PRO A 458 4.40 19.39 1.31
N ASP A 459 3.50 19.69 2.26
CA ASP A 459 3.64 19.33 3.68
C ASP A 459 3.17 17.90 3.96
N GLU A 460 2.28 17.34 3.12
CA GLU A 460 1.75 15.98 3.25
C GLU A 460 1.99 15.11 2.00
N PRO A 461 3.25 14.78 1.70
CA PRO A 461 3.61 14.12 0.44
C PRO A 461 3.06 12.73 0.21
N TRP A 462 2.64 12.02 1.26
CA TRP A 462 1.96 10.74 1.11
C TRP A 462 0.54 10.88 0.53
N GLN A 463 -0.03 12.09 0.56
CA GLN A 463 -1.30 12.41 -0.08
C GLN A 463 -1.13 12.86 -1.53
N ASN A 464 0.08 13.27 -1.92
CA ASN A 464 0.35 13.67 -3.29
C ASN A 464 0.20 12.47 -4.24
N PRO A 465 -0.50 12.64 -5.38
CA PRO A 465 -0.38 11.71 -6.48
C PRO A 465 1.10 11.47 -6.79
N ALA A 466 1.49 10.20 -6.92
CA ALA A 466 2.83 9.70 -7.23
C ALA A 466 2.72 8.21 -7.59
N ASN A 467 3.74 7.61 -8.18
CA ASN A 467 3.70 6.17 -8.46
C ASN A 467 3.61 5.36 -7.17
N PHE A 468 4.40 5.70 -6.15
CA PHE A 468 4.30 5.01 -4.85
C PHE A 468 2.98 5.26 -4.10
N THR A 469 2.08 6.15 -4.56
CA THR A 469 0.74 6.34 -3.97
C THR A 469 -0.37 5.54 -4.66
N GLN A 470 -0.07 4.85 -5.77
CA GLN A 470 -1.06 4.02 -6.47
C GLN A 470 -1.35 2.68 -5.76
N ARG A 471 -2.43 2.01 -6.18
CA ARG A 471 -3.01 0.79 -5.56
C ARG A 471 -3.57 -0.17 -6.63
N GLY A 472 -3.87 -1.39 -6.20
CA GLY A 472 -4.55 -2.42 -7.02
C GLY A 472 -3.59 -3.22 -7.90
N LEU A 473 -4.14 -4.22 -8.60
CA LEU A 473 -3.38 -5.14 -9.47
C LEU A 473 -2.57 -4.40 -10.55
N LYS A 474 -3.06 -3.26 -11.04
CA LYS A 474 -2.33 -2.42 -12.01
C LYS A 474 -1.00 -1.89 -11.49
N TRP A 475 -0.82 -1.82 -10.17
CA TRP A 475 0.39 -1.31 -9.52
C TRP A 475 1.16 -2.41 -8.79
N GLU A 476 0.95 -3.65 -9.24
CA GLU A 476 1.77 -4.79 -8.87
C GLU A 476 2.81 -5.05 -9.97
N ARG A 477 4.01 -5.48 -9.58
CA ARG A 477 5.11 -5.75 -10.50
C ARG A 477 5.71 -7.10 -10.22
N PRO A 478 6.10 -7.85 -11.25
CA PRO A 478 6.71 -9.15 -11.05
C PRO A 478 8.11 -9.00 -10.48
N ALA A 479 8.47 -9.95 -9.64
CA ALA A 479 9.81 -10.14 -9.17
C ALA A 479 10.05 -11.62 -8.89
N PHE A 480 11.32 -11.97 -8.79
CA PHE A 480 11.76 -13.23 -8.23
C PHE A 480 12.26 -12.99 -6.81
N PHE A 481 11.71 -13.77 -5.88
CA PHE A 481 12.08 -13.77 -4.48
C PHE A 481 12.98 -14.97 -4.20
N GLU A 482 14.17 -14.73 -3.64
CA GLU A 482 15.03 -15.77 -3.05
C GLU A 482 15.28 -15.43 -1.59
N MET A 483 15.21 -16.42 -0.71
CA MET A 483 15.59 -16.27 0.70
C MET A 483 16.66 -17.30 1.07
N PHE A 484 17.68 -16.82 1.77
CA PHE A 484 18.80 -17.61 2.25
C PHE A 484 18.83 -17.58 3.78
N GLY A 485 19.15 -18.71 4.39
CA GLY A 485 19.44 -18.79 5.81
C GLY A 485 20.74 -18.06 6.16
N PRO A 486 21.00 -17.79 7.45
CA PRO A 486 22.26 -17.18 7.89
C PRO A 486 23.50 -17.99 7.46
N ASP A 487 23.36 -19.29 7.26
CA ASP A 487 24.41 -20.19 6.77
C ASP A 487 24.61 -20.16 5.24
N GLY A 488 23.72 -19.49 4.50
CA GLY A 488 23.73 -19.37 3.06
C GLY A 488 22.97 -20.47 2.31
N GLU A 489 22.24 -21.35 3.00
CA GLU A 489 21.34 -22.31 2.35
C GLU A 489 20.12 -21.59 1.75
N THR A 490 19.73 -21.95 0.53
CA THR A 490 18.49 -21.45 -0.08
C THR A 490 17.28 -22.06 0.62
N LEU A 491 16.48 -21.22 1.28
CA LEU A 491 15.30 -21.63 2.04
C LEU A 491 14.02 -21.59 1.21
N LEU A 492 13.90 -20.62 0.30
CA LEU A 492 12.70 -20.39 -0.51
C LEU A 492 13.06 -19.62 -1.78
N THR A 493 12.51 -20.05 -2.92
CA THR A 493 12.56 -19.32 -4.19
C THR A 493 11.19 -19.31 -4.84
N GLN A 494 10.72 -18.16 -5.33
CA GLN A 494 9.41 -18.09 -6.00
C GLN A 494 9.29 -16.82 -6.86
N ASN A 495 8.62 -16.91 -8.00
CA ASN A 495 8.13 -15.73 -8.71
C ASN A 495 6.91 -15.15 -7.99
N ILE A 496 6.90 -13.83 -7.78
CA ILE A 496 5.89 -13.15 -6.97
C ILE A 496 5.51 -11.80 -7.57
N GLY A 497 4.35 -11.29 -7.17
CA GLY A 497 3.97 -9.90 -7.32
C GLY A 497 4.52 -9.03 -6.18
N LEU A 498 5.03 -7.85 -6.53
CA LEU A 498 5.46 -6.78 -5.62
C LEU A 498 4.50 -5.61 -5.68
N ARG A 499 4.07 -5.12 -4.52
CA ARG A 499 3.22 -3.92 -4.43
C ARG A 499 3.60 -3.04 -3.25
N ILE A 500 3.57 -1.71 -3.40
CA ILE A 500 3.82 -0.81 -2.27
C ILE A 500 2.77 -1.01 -1.16
N HIS A 501 3.24 -1.25 0.07
CA HIS A 501 2.42 -1.34 1.27
C HIS A 501 2.41 0.00 2.05
N GLY A 502 1.33 0.26 2.78
CA GLY A 502 1.24 1.37 3.75
C GLY A 502 0.26 2.47 3.35
N GLY A 503 0.13 3.46 4.22
CA GLY A 503 -0.58 4.73 3.99
C GLY A 503 0.42 5.88 3.95
N TYR A 504 0.81 6.36 5.14
CA TYR A 504 1.83 7.39 5.35
C TYR A 504 3.24 6.92 4.95
N SER A 505 3.64 5.73 5.41
CA SER A 505 5.01 5.18 5.24
C SER A 505 5.45 4.90 3.81
N ARG A 506 4.55 5.02 2.84
CA ARG A 506 4.81 4.84 1.40
C ARG A 506 5.71 5.92 0.83
N ALA A 507 5.71 7.09 1.45
CA ALA A 507 6.54 8.21 1.04
C ALA A 507 8.00 8.08 1.52
N PHE A 508 8.31 7.13 2.41
CA PHE A 508 9.66 6.97 2.94
C PHE A 508 10.61 6.31 1.95
N SER A 509 11.91 6.56 2.16
CA SER A 509 13.01 6.07 1.32
C SER A 509 13.07 4.52 1.24
N PRO A 510 13.21 3.76 2.34
CA PRO A 510 12.88 2.34 2.30
C PRO A 510 11.36 2.22 2.36
N LYS A 511 10.74 1.72 1.30
CA LYS A 511 9.29 1.46 1.27
C LYS A 511 8.99 0.07 1.77
N SER A 512 7.82 -0.09 2.37
CA SER A 512 7.26 -1.41 2.65
C SER A 512 6.74 -2.04 1.36
N LEU A 513 6.99 -3.34 1.16
CA LEU A 513 6.56 -4.10 -0.02
C LEU A 513 5.61 -5.22 0.40
N ARG A 514 4.53 -5.43 -0.34
CA ARG A 514 3.73 -6.67 -0.28
C ARG A 514 4.34 -7.66 -1.25
N LEU A 515 4.52 -8.89 -0.79
CA LEU A 515 4.80 -10.05 -1.60
C LEU A 515 3.46 -10.75 -1.85
N VAL A 516 3.13 -11.03 -3.11
CA VAL A 516 1.85 -11.60 -3.53
C VAL A 516 2.13 -12.86 -4.34
N ALA A 517 1.67 -14.00 -3.85
CA ALA A 517 1.71 -15.25 -4.59
C ALA A 517 0.47 -15.35 -5.49
N GLY A 518 0.64 -15.91 -6.69
CA GLY A 518 -0.44 -16.00 -7.68
C GLY A 518 -0.03 -16.89 -8.84
N THR A 519 -1.00 -17.59 -9.43
CA THR A 519 -0.79 -18.47 -10.59
C THR A 519 -0.35 -17.71 -11.83
N GLU A 520 -0.54 -16.38 -11.85
CA GLU A 520 0.03 -15.51 -12.86
C GLU A 520 1.57 -15.41 -12.77
N TYR A 521 2.16 -15.68 -11.61
CA TYR A 521 3.61 -15.59 -11.36
C TYR A 521 4.28 -16.96 -11.28
N ASP A 522 3.71 -17.89 -10.50
CA ASP A 522 4.28 -19.20 -10.24
C ASP A 522 3.22 -20.22 -9.83
N GLU A 523 3.57 -21.50 -9.88
CA GLU A 523 2.80 -22.59 -9.30
C GLU A 523 3.70 -23.33 -8.29
N PRO A 524 3.37 -23.34 -6.98
CA PRO A 524 2.06 -23.04 -6.39
C PRO A 524 1.76 -21.55 -6.21
N ASP A 525 0.48 -21.22 -6.07
CA ASP A 525 -0.04 -19.85 -5.89
C ASP A 525 0.03 -19.32 -4.44
N LEU A 526 0.83 -19.97 -3.60
CA LEU A 526 1.08 -19.68 -2.19
C LEU A 526 2.59 -19.66 -1.91
N ILE A 527 3.02 -18.81 -0.98
CA ILE A 527 4.36 -18.85 -0.39
C ILE A 527 4.34 -19.90 0.73
N GLN A 528 5.14 -20.96 0.58
CA GLN A 528 5.23 -22.06 1.54
C GLN A 528 6.55 -22.04 2.31
N TYR A 529 6.54 -21.48 3.51
CA TYR A 529 7.66 -21.49 4.45
C TYR A 529 7.19 -21.09 5.86
N ASN A 530 7.73 -21.72 6.91
CA ASN A 530 7.43 -21.38 8.30
C ASN A 530 8.22 -20.13 8.75
N PHE A 531 7.73 -18.93 8.38
CA PHE A 531 8.33 -17.66 8.80
C PHE A 531 8.14 -17.38 10.29
N PHE A 532 7.08 -17.90 10.90
CA PHE A 532 6.58 -17.46 12.21
C PHE A 532 6.33 -18.66 13.13
N PRO A 533 7.39 -19.28 13.69
CA PRO A 533 7.24 -20.45 14.53
C PRO A 533 6.35 -20.22 15.76
N GLU A 534 6.25 -18.98 16.24
CA GLU A 534 5.41 -18.52 17.35
C GLU A 534 3.91 -18.56 17.01
N LEU A 535 3.57 -18.48 15.73
CA LEU A 535 2.21 -18.49 15.25
C LEU A 535 1.74 -19.92 14.96
N LYS A 536 0.74 -20.36 15.73
CA LYS A 536 0.12 -21.69 15.59
C LYS A 536 -1.31 -21.59 15.07
N ASP A 537 -1.70 -22.59 14.28
CA ASP A 537 -3.09 -22.81 13.87
C ASP A 537 -3.95 -22.93 15.14
N ARG A 538 -4.99 -22.11 15.24
CA ARG A 538 -5.84 -22.01 16.43
C ARG A 538 -6.83 -23.17 16.58
N LEU A 539 -6.97 -24.03 15.57
CA LEU A 539 -7.81 -25.23 15.60
C LEU A 539 -7.07 -26.48 16.06
N ASN A 540 -5.82 -26.64 15.66
CA ASN A 540 -5.08 -27.90 15.83
C ASN A 540 -3.65 -27.73 16.37
N GLU A 541 -3.22 -26.50 16.69
CA GLU A 541 -1.88 -26.14 17.15
C GLU A 541 -0.75 -26.47 16.15
N GLY A 542 -1.10 -26.70 14.89
CA GLY A 542 -0.18 -26.94 13.78
C GLY A 542 0.63 -25.71 13.38
N THR A 543 1.65 -25.96 12.55
CA THR A 543 2.50 -24.90 11.99
C THR A 543 1.72 -24.09 10.96
N VAL A 544 1.89 -22.76 10.97
CA VAL A 544 1.40 -21.90 9.91
C VAL A 544 2.54 -21.57 8.95
N ASP A 545 2.53 -22.19 7.77
CA ASP A 545 3.62 -22.09 6.79
C ASP A 545 3.15 -21.69 5.39
N SER A 546 1.87 -21.38 5.18
CA SER A 546 1.30 -21.12 3.86
C SER A 546 0.66 -19.74 3.79
N PHE A 547 1.13 -18.89 2.86
CA PHE A 547 0.75 -17.47 2.80
C PHE A 547 0.43 -17.02 1.37
N LYS A 548 -0.72 -16.38 1.16
CA LYS A 548 -1.05 -15.72 -0.13
C LYS A 548 -0.35 -14.37 -0.25
N THR A 549 -0.30 -13.62 0.85
CA THR A 549 0.42 -12.35 0.91
C THR A 549 1.24 -12.20 2.18
N LEU A 550 2.43 -11.62 2.04
CA LEU A 550 3.30 -11.21 3.13
C LEU A 550 3.67 -9.73 2.96
N VAL A 551 4.15 -9.10 4.02
CA VAL A 551 4.64 -7.71 3.97
C VAL A 551 6.09 -7.67 4.41
N LEU A 552 6.98 -7.18 3.55
CA LEU A 552 8.28 -6.65 3.96
C LEU A 552 8.06 -5.24 4.50
N ARG A 553 7.93 -5.08 5.82
CA ARG A 553 7.67 -3.81 6.50
C ARG A 553 8.99 -3.10 6.83
N ASN A 554 9.01 -1.79 6.61
CA ASN A 554 10.16 -0.89 6.83
C ASN A 554 10.24 -0.27 8.24
N GLY A 555 9.47 -0.79 9.20
CA GLY A 555 9.34 -0.19 10.55
C GLY A 555 8.23 0.88 10.71
N GLY A 556 7.50 1.27 9.66
CA GLY A 556 6.39 2.22 9.80
C GLY A 556 6.82 3.59 10.34
N ASN A 557 6.09 4.17 11.28
CA ASN A 557 6.47 5.45 11.93
C ASN A 557 7.69 5.31 12.86
N ASP A 558 8.08 4.09 13.23
CA ASP A 558 9.28 3.81 14.01
C ASP A 558 10.57 3.78 13.16
N ILE A 559 10.46 4.02 11.85
CA ILE A 559 11.60 4.04 10.91
C ILE A 559 12.75 4.95 11.38
N GLY A 560 12.43 6.09 12.00
CA GLY A 560 13.41 7.08 12.45
C GLY A 560 14.01 6.77 13.83
N ARG A 561 13.61 5.68 14.47
CA ARG A 561 13.80 5.44 15.92
C ARG A 561 14.36 4.05 16.22
N ALA A 562 13.55 3.04 16.56
CA ALA A 562 14.08 1.72 16.94
C ALA A 562 13.98 0.67 15.82
N LEU A 563 13.16 0.90 14.79
CA LEU A 563 12.71 -0.04 13.74
C LEU A 563 11.80 -1.19 14.19
N PHE A 564 11.80 -1.55 15.48
CA PHE A 564 11.15 -2.76 15.96
C PHE A 564 9.99 -2.56 16.94
N ARG A 565 9.56 -1.32 17.25
CA ARG A 565 8.51 -1.06 18.28
C ARG A 565 7.21 -1.83 18.04
N ASP A 566 6.75 -1.89 16.78
CA ASP A 566 5.52 -2.61 16.43
C ASP A 566 5.64 -4.11 16.73
N ALA A 567 6.77 -4.72 16.36
CA ALA A 567 7.04 -6.12 16.61
C ALA A 567 7.24 -6.42 18.10
N LEU A 568 8.03 -5.60 18.78
CA LEU A 568 8.26 -5.69 20.22
C LEU A 568 6.94 -5.68 20.99
N ALA A 569 6.08 -4.68 20.75
CA ALA A 569 4.85 -4.56 21.53
C ALA A 569 3.89 -5.72 21.26
N GLN A 570 3.82 -6.22 20.02
CA GLN A 570 2.99 -7.40 19.70
C GLN A 570 3.58 -8.70 20.29
N SER A 571 4.90 -8.85 20.37
CA SER A 571 5.54 -10.04 20.97
C SER A 571 5.22 -10.20 22.46
N LEU A 572 4.97 -9.10 23.19
CA LEU A 572 4.52 -9.14 24.59
C LEU A 572 3.13 -9.77 24.74
N LEU A 573 2.36 -9.87 23.67
CA LEU A 573 0.99 -10.35 23.66
C LEU A 573 0.86 -11.80 23.17
N GLU A 574 1.96 -12.49 22.83
CA GLU A 574 1.97 -13.86 22.32
C GLU A 574 1.24 -14.87 23.22
N SER A 575 1.32 -14.68 24.54
CA SER A 575 0.65 -15.53 25.53
C SER A 575 -0.85 -15.21 25.70
N THR A 576 -1.36 -14.19 25.02
CA THR A 576 -2.77 -13.79 25.06
C THR A 576 -3.58 -14.43 23.93
N ARG A 577 -4.91 -14.21 23.95
CA ARG A 577 -5.81 -14.62 22.86
C ARG A 577 -5.98 -13.54 21.78
N LEU A 578 -5.20 -12.46 21.84
CA LEU A 578 -5.21 -11.44 20.79
C LEU A 578 -4.59 -12.01 19.51
N ASP A 579 -5.18 -11.64 18.38
CA ASP A 579 -4.53 -11.78 17.10
C ASP A 579 -3.38 -10.77 17.02
N ILE A 580 -2.19 -11.28 16.73
CA ILE A 580 -0.97 -10.51 16.50
C ILE A 580 -0.40 -10.85 15.12
N GLN A 581 0.39 -9.94 14.58
CA GLN A 581 1.10 -10.17 13.33
C GLN A 581 2.43 -10.89 13.59
N GLY A 582 2.72 -11.90 12.79
CA GLY A 582 3.98 -12.65 12.84
C GLY A 582 5.16 -11.77 12.47
N TYR A 583 6.34 -12.11 12.97
CA TYR A 583 7.53 -11.26 12.89
C TYR A 583 8.79 -12.05 12.52
N GLN A 584 9.48 -11.65 11.45
CA GLN A 584 10.84 -12.14 11.12
C GLN A 584 11.67 -11.01 10.49
N PRO A 585 12.75 -10.52 11.13
CA PRO A 585 13.64 -9.54 10.52
C PRO A 585 14.48 -10.23 9.42
N VAL A 586 14.76 -9.48 8.36
CA VAL A 586 15.51 -9.93 7.19
C VAL A 586 16.38 -8.81 6.62
N ILE A 587 17.50 -9.17 6.00
CA ILE A 587 18.29 -8.25 5.17
C ILE A 587 17.79 -8.32 3.74
N ILE A 588 17.44 -7.18 3.14
CA ILE A 588 16.97 -7.12 1.75
C ILE A 588 18.13 -6.73 0.83
N PHE A 589 18.20 -7.39 -0.32
CA PHE A 589 18.94 -6.96 -1.51
C PHE A 589 17.97 -6.74 -2.67
N VAL A 590 18.18 -5.70 -3.47
CA VAL A 590 17.43 -5.45 -4.71
C VAL A 590 18.40 -5.51 -5.88
N ASN A 591 18.19 -6.45 -6.80
CA ASN A 591 19.11 -6.77 -7.91
C ASN A 591 20.59 -6.87 -7.46
N GLY A 592 20.80 -7.46 -6.28
CA GLY A 592 22.11 -7.65 -5.69
C GLY A 592 22.67 -6.45 -4.93
N GLU A 593 22.06 -5.28 -4.89
CA GLU A 593 22.53 -4.19 -4.01
C GLU A 593 21.88 -4.24 -2.62
N TYR A 594 22.68 -4.08 -1.56
CA TYR A 594 22.17 -4.01 -0.19
C TYR A 594 21.13 -2.91 -0.05
N TRP A 595 19.93 -3.31 0.39
CA TRP A 595 18.78 -2.45 0.53
C TRP A 595 18.41 -2.18 1.99
N GLY A 596 18.90 -2.98 2.94
CA GLY A 596 18.70 -2.76 4.37
C GLY A 596 17.73 -3.73 5.04
N ILE A 597 17.59 -3.54 6.35
CA ILE A 597 16.67 -4.30 7.20
C ILE A 597 15.20 -3.99 6.87
N HIS A 598 14.44 -5.06 6.64
CA HIS A 598 12.98 -5.08 6.69
C HIS A 598 12.52 -6.19 7.63
N THR A 599 11.22 -6.26 7.86
CA THR A 599 10.61 -7.33 8.63
C THR A 599 9.51 -7.98 7.81
N VAL A 600 9.57 -9.30 7.65
CA VAL A 600 8.45 -10.10 7.13
C VAL A 600 7.34 -10.09 8.18
N ARG A 601 6.13 -9.66 7.78
CA ARG A 601 4.94 -9.62 8.63
C ARG A 601 3.79 -10.37 7.97
N THR A 602 3.01 -11.08 8.77
CA THR A 602 1.69 -11.57 8.32
C THR A 602 0.79 -10.40 7.98
N ARG A 603 -0.18 -10.63 7.10
CA ARG A 603 -1.25 -9.67 6.79
C ARG A 603 -2.58 -10.31 7.15
N TYR A 604 -3.43 -9.57 7.86
CA TYR A 604 -4.83 -9.97 8.03
C TYR A 604 -5.55 -9.86 6.69
N ASP A 605 -5.69 -10.97 5.98
CA ASP A 605 -6.47 -11.11 4.76
C ASP A 605 -7.27 -12.41 4.80
N GLU A 606 -8.02 -12.70 3.76
CA GLU A 606 -8.87 -13.90 3.68
C GLU A 606 -8.04 -15.18 3.89
N GLN A 607 -6.83 -15.25 3.35
CA GLN A 607 -5.95 -16.40 3.51
C GLN A 607 -5.46 -16.56 4.95
N TYR A 608 -5.20 -15.46 5.67
CA TYR A 608 -4.86 -15.53 7.09
C TYR A 608 -5.96 -16.25 7.87
N PHE A 609 -7.24 -15.88 7.71
CA PHE A 609 -8.32 -16.55 8.45
C PHE A 609 -8.54 -17.99 7.99
N GLN A 610 -8.36 -18.27 6.70
CA GLN A 610 -8.43 -19.64 6.19
C GLN A 610 -7.34 -20.54 6.78
N THR A 611 -6.12 -20.02 6.94
CA THR A 611 -4.96 -20.80 7.40
C THR A 611 -4.93 -20.92 8.92
N TYR A 612 -5.24 -19.85 9.64
CA TYR A 612 -5.13 -19.80 11.11
C TYR A 612 -6.37 -20.31 11.83
N TYR A 613 -7.54 -20.15 11.21
CA TYR A 613 -8.83 -20.45 11.84
C TYR A 613 -9.66 -21.45 11.04
N GLY A 614 -9.25 -21.85 9.84
CA GLY A 614 -10.07 -22.69 8.96
C GLY A 614 -11.38 -22.03 8.53
N ILE A 615 -11.43 -20.68 8.49
CA ILE A 615 -12.63 -19.92 8.15
C ILE A 615 -12.55 -19.50 6.68
N ALA A 616 -13.55 -19.89 5.89
CA ALA A 616 -13.61 -19.54 4.48
C ALA A 616 -13.94 -18.05 4.27
N PRO A 617 -13.49 -17.43 3.15
CA PRO A 617 -13.68 -16.00 2.91
C PRO A 617 -15.14 -15.53 2.93
N ASP A 618 -16.08 -16.39 2.51
CA ASP A 618 -17.53 -16.14 2.51
C ASP A 618 -18.20 -16.31 3.89
N GLU A 619 -17.49 -16.88 4.86
CA GLU A 619 -17.92 -16.99 6.26
C GLU A 619 -17.33 -15.89 7.16
N LEU A 620 -16.55 -14.96 6.60
CA LEU A 620 -15.74 -14.00 7.34
C LEU A 620 -16.27 -12.56 7.21
N LEU A 621 -16.33 -11.86 8.35
CA LEU A 621 -16.45 -10.40 8.39
C LEU A 621 -15.18 -9.81 8.98
N VAL A 622 -14.57 -8.84 8.30
CA VAL A 622 -13.50 -8.00 8.85
C VAL A 622 -13.88 -6.54 8.68
N LEU A 623 -13.82 -5.81 9.79
CA LEU A 623 -14.10 -4.39 9.88
C LEU A 623 -12.81 -3.61 10.20
N GLU A 624 -12.72 -2.38 9.74
CA GLU A 624 -11.64 -1.45 10.06
C GLU A 624 -12.19 -0.07 10.50
N ARG A 625 -11.30 0.78 11.03
CA ARG A 625 -11.63 2.17 11.46
C ARG A 625 -12.76 2.24 12.49
N GLY A 626 -12.63 1.48 13.57
CA GLY A 626 -13.62 1.49 14.64
C GLY A 626 -14.98 0.92 14.22
N MET A 627 -14.96 -0.10 13.36
CA MET A 627 -16.13 -0.76 12.77
C MET A 627 -16.89 0.05 11.71
N ASP A 628 -16.34 1.18 11.25
CA ASP A 628 -17.00 2.04 10.26
C ASP A 628 -16.91 1.48 8.82
N VAL A 629 -15.81 0.79 8.50
CA VAL A 629 -15.54 0.32 7.14
C VAL A 629 -15.52 -1.20 7.10
N VAL A 630 -16.31 -1.79 6.20
CA VAL A 630 -16.20 -3.21 5.86
C VAL A 630 -14.99 -3.40 4.98
N ARG A 631 -14.02 -4.17 5.48
CA ARG A 631 -12.80 -4.50 4.75
C ARG A 631 -12.94 -5.81 3.97
N LEU A 632 -13.56 -6.82 4.58
CA LEU A 632 -13.86 -8.14 3.97
C LEU A 632 -15.26 -8.59 4.39
N GLY A 633 -15.94 -9.32 3.51
CA GLY A 633 -17.30 -9.80 3.73
C GLY A 633 -18.37 -8.72 3.57
N SER A 634 -19.53 -8.96 4.17
CA SER A 634 -20.62 -7.99 4.23
C SER A 634 -21.35 -8.05 5.56
N TYR A 635 -22.05 -6.98 5.93
CA TYR A 635 -22.95 -6.99 7.09
C TYR A 635 -24.19 -7.89 6.90
N ALA A 636 -24.45 -8.36 5.67
CA ALA A 636 -25.78 -8.78 5.25
C ALA A 636 -26.15 -10.24 5.57
N ASP A 637 -25.23 -11.08 6.08
CA ASP A 637 -25.53 -12.51 6.28
C ASP A 637 -25.70 -12.90 7.76
N ASN A 638 -26.94 -13.33 8.08
CA ASN A 638 -27.32 -14.26 9.15
C ASN A 638 -27.59 -13.74 10.58
N GLY A 639 -28.29 -12.60 10.73
CA GLY A 639 -29.11 -12.35 11.93
C GLY A 639 -28.40 -11.91 13.21
N ASN A 640 -27.06 -11.84 13.24
CA ASN A 640 -26.29 -11.25 14.35
C ASN A 640 -26.11 -9.73 14.25
N ASN A 641 -26.59 -9.14 13.15
CA ASN A 641 -26.53 -7.74 12.74
C ASN A 641 -25.64 -6.84 13.62
N PHE A 642 -24.32 -6.88 13.41
CA PHE A 642 -23.37 -6.04 14.15
C PHE A 642 -23.59 -4.55 13.91
N SER A 643 -24.24 -4.16 12.82
CA SER A 643 -24.71 -2.78 12.60
C SER A 643 -25.72 -2.34 13.68
N ASN A 644 -26.39 -3.29 14.34
CA ASN A 644 -27.28 -3.04 15.48
C ASN A 644 -26.55 -3.04 16.83
N LEU A 645 -25.25 -3.36 16.91
CA LEU A 645 -24.53 -3.32 18.20
C LEU A 645 -24.55 -1.90 18.77
N PHE A 646 -24.30 -0.90 17.93
CA PHE A 646 -24.44 0.51 18.32
C PHE A 646 -25.87 0.89 18.67
N SER A 647 -26.89 0.35 17.97
CA SER A 647 -28.30 0.65 18.27
C SER A 647 -28.84 -0.07 19.52
N LEU A 648 -28.22 -1.17 19.94
CA LEU A 648 -28.46 -1.84 21.21
C LEU A 648 -27.89 -1.04 22.39
N ILE A 649 -26.71 -0.46 22.20
CA ILE A 649 -26.04 0.38 23.20
C ILE A 649 -26.73 1.75 23.29
N ASP A 650 -27.19 2.29 22.16
CA ASP A 650 -27.98 3.52 22.07
C ASP A 650 -29.06 3.46 21.00
N LYS A 651 -30.32 3.40 21.45
CA LYS A 651 -31.50 3.37 20.58
C LYS A 651 -31.64 4.61 19.69
N ASN A 652 -30.95 5.71 20.02
CA ASN A 652 -30.94 6.96 19.25
C ASN A 652 -29.69 7.12 18.37
N TYR A 653 -28.86 6.08 18.20
CA TYR A 653 -27.63 6.13 17.40
C TYR A 653 -27.83 6.72 15.98
N SER A 654 -29.02 6.57 15.39
CA SER A 654 -29.36 7.14 14.07
C SER A 654 -29.86 8.61 14.10
N LYS A 655 -29.90 9.27 15.27
CA LYS A 655 -30.52 10.59 15.48
C LYS A 655 -29.69 11.47 16.42
N ASN A 656 -28.49 11.86 15.99
CA ASN A 656 -27.76 13.06 16.45
C ASN A 656 -27.72 13.37 17.97
N ALA A 657 -27.33 12.41 18.81
CA ALA A 657 -26.66 12.68 20.08
C ALA A 657 -25.99 11.39 20.59
N PHE A 658 -24.67 11.39 20.75
CA PHE A 658 -23.93 10.34 21.48
C PHE A 658 -24.18 10.49 22.98
N ALA A 659 -25.43 10.35 23.41
CA ALA A 659 -25.74 10.30 24.83
C ALA A 659 -25.37 8.90 25.32
N THR A 660 -24.51 8.81 26.33
CA THR A 660 -24.43 7.61 27.18
C THR A 660 -25.82 7.35 27.73
N THR A 661 -26.54 6.38 27.18
CA THR A 661 -27.82 5.98 27.77
C THR A 661 -27.52 5.09 28.96
N SER A 662 -28.31 5.20 30.03
CA SER A 662 -28.23 4.31 31.20
C SER A 662 -28.47 2.82 30.87
N ALA A 663 -28.63 2.44 29.60
CA ALA A 663 -28.97 1.09 29.16
C ALA A 663 -27.85 0.07 29.45
N LEU A 664 -26.56 0.40 29.36
CA LEU A 664 -25.50 -0.57 29.66
C LEU A 664 -25.22 -0.75 31.16
N SER A 665 -25.68 0.17 32.00
CA SER A 665 -25.79 -0.10 33.44
C SER A 665 -26.79 -1.25 33.74
N ASP A 666 -27.69 -1.57 32.80
CA ASP A 666 -28.58 -2.74 32.89
C ASP A 666 -27.82 -4.03 32.54
N LYS A 667 -27.73 -4.93 33.52
CA LYS A 667 -27.10 -6.23 33.40
C LYS A 667 -27.57 -7.05 32.19
N ARG A 668 -28.85 -6.93 31.78
CA ARG A 668 -29.40 -7.69 30.65
C ARG A 668 -28.85 -7.23 29.31
N VAL A 669 -28.63 -5.92 29.16
CA VAL A 669 -28.06 -5.35 27.93
C VAL A 669 -26.58 -5.74 27.84
N TYR A 670 -25.85 -5.66 28.95
CA TYR A 670 -24.48 -6.16 29.01
C TYR A 670 -24.38 -7.64 28.63
N GLN A 671 -25.25 -8.51 29.15
CA GLN A 671 -25.28 -9.93 28.81
C GLN A 671 -25.56 -10.19 27.32
N ASP A 672 -26.43 -9.39 26.69
CA ASP A 672 -26.67 -9.46 25.24
C ASP A 672 -25.41 -9.05 24.46
N VAL A 673 -24.71 -7.99 24.88
CA VAL A 673 -23.42 -7.60 24.27
C VAL A 673 -22.36 -8.69 24.45
N ALA A 674 -22.19 -9.23 25.67
CA ALA A 674 -21.23 -10.29 25.97
C ALA A 674 -21.51 -11.62 25.24
N SER A 675 -22.75 -11.81 24.75
CA SER A 675 -23.09 -12.94 23.89
C SER A 675 -22.57 -12.78 22.46
N ARG A 676 -22.29 -11.54 22.01
CA ARG A 676 -21.87 -11.19 20.64
C ARG A 676 -20.44 -10.67 20.55
N VAL A 677 -19.84 -10.29 21.68
CA VAL A 677 -18.49 -9.76 21.79
C VAL A 677 -17.68 -10.69 22.69
N ASP A 678 -16.46 -11.01 22.26
CA ASP A 678 -15.48 -11.67 23.12
C ASP A 678 -14.90 -10.64 24.11
N ILE A 679 -15.48 -10.58 25.31
CA ILE A 679 -15.18 -9.55 26.32
C ILE A 679 -13.72 -9.63 26.79
N ASP A 680 -13.16 -10.82 26.95
CA ASP A 680 -11.77 -11.00 27.41
C ASP A 680 -10.77 -10.52 26.34
N ASN A 681 -11.05 -10.81 25.06
CA ASN A 681 -10.29 -10.29 23.93
C ASN A 681 -10.41 -8.75 23.85
N PHE A 682 -11.62 -8.21 23.98
CA PHE A 682 -11.88 -6.78 23.95
C PHE A 682 -11.12 -6.02 25.06
N ILE A 683 -11.19 -6.51 26.30
CA ILE A 683 -10.47 -5.92 27.43
C ILE A 683 -8.96 -6.01 27.21
N SER A 684 -8.44 -7.16 26.76
CA SER A 684 -7.01 -7.31 26.49
C SER A 684 -6.51 -6.34 25.42
N HIS A 685 -7.29 -6.15 24.35
CA HIS A 685 -6.95 -5.20 23.28
C HIS A 685 -6.85 -3.77 23.82
N PHE A 686 -7.88 -3.32 24.55
CA PHE A 686 -7.89 -1.96 25.14
C PHE A 686 -6.79 -1.79 26.20
N ALA A 687 -6.59 -2.75 27.08
CA ALA A 687 -5.53 -2.72 28.08
C ALA A 687 -4.14 -2.63 27.43
N ALA A 688 -3.89 -3.38 26.36
CA ALA A 688 -2.63 -3.33 25.62
C ALA A 688 -2.41 -1.98 24.95
N GLN A 689 -3.40 -1.47 24.19
CA GLN A 689 -3.29 -0.16 23.52
C GLN A 689 -3.12 1.00 24.51
N ILE A 690 -3.80 0.94 25.66
CA ILE A 690 -3.63 1.91 26.74
C ILE A 690 -2.24 1.78 27.35
N TYR A 691 -1.80 0.56 27.68
CA TYR A 691 -0.48 0.33 28.26
C TYR A 691 0.63 0.84 27.34
N PHE A 692 0.60 0.50 26.05
CA PHE A 692 1.58 0.96 25.06
C PHE A 692 1.51 2.45 24.76
N ASP A 693 0.50 3.16 25.27
CA ASP A 693 0.30 4.58 25.02
C ASP A 693 0.17 4.90 23.51
N ASN A 694 -0.52 4.04 22.76
CA ASN A 694 -0.73 4.28 21.33
C ASN A 694 -1.76 5.40 21.13
N THR A 695 -1.29 6.56 20.66
CA THR A 695 -2.15 7.73 20.44
C THR A 695 -2.74 7.82 19.03
N ASP A 696 -2.29 6.98 18.09
CA ASP A 696 -2.81 6.89 16.70
C ASP A 696 -3.99 5.89 16.57
N TRP A 697 -4.49 5.43 17.71
CA TRP A 697 -5.65 4.56 17.92
C TRP A 697 -6.66 5.31 18.83
N PRO A 698 -7.99 5.02 18.81
CA PRO A 698 -8.73 3.96 18.10
C PRO A 698 -9.38 4.31 16.76
N LYS A 699 -9.36 5.59 16.35
CA LYS A 699 -10.02 6.02 15.11
C LYS A 699 -9.50 5.27 13.88
N THR A 700 -8.19 5.05 13.87
CA THR A 700 -7.44 4.28 12.88
C THR A 700 -6.75 3.10 13.56
N ASN A 701 -6.04 2.27 12.78
CA ASN A 701 -5.25 1.14 13.29
C ASN A 701 -6.06 0.15 14.13
N THR A 702 -7.34 -0.03 13.76
CA THR A 702 -8.27 -0.97 14.38
C THR A 702 -8.75 -1.96 13.34
N PHE A 703 -8.64 -3.24 13.66
CA PHE A 703 -9.28 -4.31 12.93
C PHE A 703 -10.11 -5.15 13.88
N THR A 704 -11.31 -5.52 13.44
CA THR A 704 -12.24 -6.35 14.20
C THR A 704 -12.77 -7.44 13.27
N TRP A 705 -12.96 -8.66 13.75
CA TRP A 705 -13.47 -9.76 12.93
C TRP A 705 -14.48 -10.64 13.65
N ALA A 706 -15.28 -11.36 12.88
CA ALA A 706 -16.15 -12.43 13.33
C ALA A 706 -16.42 -13.44 12.20
N LYS A 707 -16.69 -14.68 12.58
CA LYS A 707 -17.33 -15.66 11.69
C LYS A 707 -18.83 -15.36 11.58
N THR A 708 -19.39 -15.28 10.38
CA THR A 708 -20.79 -14.84 10.15
C THR A 708 -21.74 -15.99 9.85
N THR A 709 -21.25 -17.08 9.28
CA THR A 709 -22.06 -18.23 8.85
C THR A 709 -21.42 -19.54 9.34
N GLY A 710 -22.07 -20.69 9.14
CA GLY A 710 -21.49 -21.98 9.51
C GLY A 710 -21.12 -22.13 11.00
N LEU A 711 -21.84 -21.41 11.89
CA LEU A 711 -21.55 -21.39 13.33
C LEU A 711 -21.82 -22.76 13.95
N THR A 712 -20.84 -23.30 14.67
CA THR A 712 -21.02 -24.52 15.45
C THR A 712 -21.95 -24.25 16.63
N SER A 713 -22.90 -25.15 16.89
CA SER A 713 -23.91 -25.02 17.95
C SER A 713 -23.29 -24.67 19.31
N THR A 714 -23.99 -23.83 20.08
CA THR A 714 -23.58 -23.34 21.40
C THR A 714 -23.21 -24.49 22.36
N GLY A 715 -22.00 -24.46 22.90
CA GLY A 715 -21.49 -25.47 23.83
C GLY A 715 -20.04 -25.17 24.26
N PRO A 716 -19.52 -25.85 25.29
CA PRO A 716 -18.20 -25.56 25.87
C PRO A 716 -17.01 -25.92 24.96
N ASN A 717 -17.26 -26.63 23.84
CA ASN A 717 -16.23 -27.14 22.94
C ASN A 717 -16.19 -26.43 21.58
N VAL A 718 -16.79 -25.24 21.45
CA VAL A 718 -16.69 -24.46 20.21
C VAL A 718 -15.25 -23.96 20.03
N PRO A 719 -14.58 -24.27 18.90
CA PRO A 719 -13.24 -23.75 18.65
C PRO A 719 -13.21 -22.22 18.67
N TYR A 720 -12.11 -21.64 19.16
CA TYR A 720 -11.96 -20.19 19.22
C TYR A 720 -12.11 -19.59 17.82
N GLY A 721 -12.92 -18.53 17.68
CA GLY A 721 -13.26 -17.94 16.39
C GLY A 721 -14.52 -18.47 15.71
N HIS A 722 -15.05 -19.63 16.12
CA HIS A 722 -16.21 -20.29 15.48
C HIS A 722 -17.55 -20.07 16.21
N ASP A 723 -17.56 -19.22 17.23
CA ASP A 723 -18.73 -18.89 18.06
C ASP A 723 -19.52 -17.67 17.56
N GLY A 724 -19.08 -17.04 16.48
CA GLY A 724 -19.71 -15.86 15.90
C GLY A 724 -19.51 -14.57 16.68
N LYS A 725 -18.62 -14.54 17.68
CA LYS A 725 -18.33 -13.33 18.46
C LYS A 725 -17.35 -12.40 17.75
N LEU A 726 -17.55 -11.09 17.90
CA LEU A 726 -16.61 -10.06 17.49
C LEU A 726 -15.35 -10.07 18.35
N ARG A 727 -14.20 -9.94 17.67
CA ARG A 727 -12.85 -9.92 18.25
C ARG A 727 -12.00 -8.83 17.63
N TRP A 728 -11.14 -8.22 18.45
CA TRP A 728 -10.18 -7.19 18.05
C TRP A 728 -8.81 -7.81 17.82
N MET A 729 -8.09 -7.24 16.86
CA MET A 729 -6.75 -7.64 16.48
C MET A 729 -5.76 -6.50 16.71
N MET A 730 -4.53 -6.86 17.05
CA MET A 730 -3.44 -5.90 17.18
C MET A 730 -2.85 -5.57 15.82
N SER A 731 -2.61 -4.28 15.57
CA SER A 731 -1.94 -3.79 14.38
C SER A 731 -1.40 -2.38 14.64
N ASP A 732 -0.29 -2.05 13.98
CA ASP A 732 0.25 -0.68 13.87
C ASP A 732 0.39 0.01 15.25
N VAL A 733 1.25 -0.58 16.08
CA VAL A 733 1.57 -0.07 17.43
C VAL A 733 2.93 0.64 17.48
N ASP A 734 3.49 1.01 16.32
CA ASP A 734 4.75 1.76 16.23
C ASP A 734 4.65 3.21 16.76
N PHE A 735 3.44 3.75 16.94
CA PHE A 735 3.20 5.04 17.58
C PHE A 735 2.92 4.93 19.10
N GLY A 736 3.71 4.11 19.79
CA GLY A 736 3.63 3.91 21.24
C GLY A 736 5.01 3.76 21.91
N LEU A 737 4.98 3.54 23.23
CA LEU A 737 6.16 3.33 24.09
C LEU A 737 7.06 4.58 24.21
N PHE A 738 6.48 5.77 24.16
CA PHE A 738 7.22 7.04 24.25
C PHE A 738 7.10 7.70 25.63
N ASN A 739 5.87 7.95 26.06
CA ASN A 739 5.59 8.74 27.25
C ASN A 739 4.97 7.88 28.34
N PRO A 740 5.73 7.45 29.36
CA PRO A 740 5.19 6.60 30.40
C PRO A 740 4.12 7.30 31.26
N GLU A 741 4.12 8.63 31.31
CA GLU A 741 3.23 9.44 32.16
C GLU A 741 1.89 9.77 31.50
N HIS A 742 1.77 9.66 30.17
CA HIS A 742 0.56 10.09 29.48
C HIS A 742 -0.64 9.19 29.82
N ASN A 743 -1.74 9.80 30.25
CA ASN A 743 -2.94 9.08 30.66
C ASN A 743 -3.85 8.76 29.46
N ASN A 744 -3.49 7.74 28.67
CA ASN A 744 -4.29 7.32 27.52
C ASN A 744 -5.69 6.82 27.92
N LEU A 745 -5.86 6.26 29.12
CA LEU A 745 -7.18 5.85 29.63
C LEU A 745 -8.14 7.05 29.74
N LYS A 746 -7.67 8.14 30.37
CA LYS A 746 -8.42 9.39 30.46
C LYS A 746 -8.68 10.00 29.08
N ARG A 747 -7.69 9.95 28.18
CA ARG A 747 -7.87 10.41 26.79
C ARG A 747 -9.08 9.74 26.14
N LEU A 748 -9.17 8.41 26.21
CA LEU A 748 -10.25 7.63 25.60
C LEU A 748 -11.62 7.90 26.23
N ILE A 749 -11.67 8.04 27.56
CA ILE A 749 -12.93 8.16 28.31
C ILE A 749 -13.47 9.59 28.31
N VAL A 750 -12.58 10.58 28.41
CA VAL A 750 -12.94 11.98 28.68
C VAL A 750 -12.60 12.88 27.51
N GLU A 751 -11.37 12.82 26.99
CA GLU A 751 -10.83 13.87 26.11
C GLU A 751 -11.23 13.68 24.64
N MET A 752 -11.50 12.45 24.22
CA MET A 752 -11.95 12.13 22.86
C MET A 752 -13.44 12.45 22.60
N GLY A 753 -14.19 12.89 23.63
CA GLY A 753 -15.56 13.40 23.47
C GLY A 753 -16.51 12.40 22.81
N ASP A 754 -17.09 12.80 21.68
CA ASP A 754 -18.10 12.03 20.94
C ASP A 754 -17.49 11.08 19.88
N GLU A 755 -16.19 10.79 19.95
CA GLU A 755 -15.52 9.88 19.00
C GLU A 755 -16.16 8.48 19.00
N PRO A 756 -16.77 8.02 17.88
CA PRO A 756 -17.53 6.77 17.82
C PRO A 756 -16.69 5.53 18.13
N SER A 757 -15.41 5.53 17.77
CA SER A 757 -14.51 4.38 17.97
C SER A 757 -14.22 4.05 19.45
N THR A 758 -14.48 4.99 20.37
CA THR A 758 -14.37 4.77 21.84
C THR A 758 -15.69 4.40 22.49
N TYR A 759 -16.80 4.49 21.75
CA TYR A 759 -18.14 4.49 22.31
C TYR A 759 -18.46 3.18 23.05
N ILE A 760 -18.24 2.03 22.39
CA ILE A 760 -18.47 0.70 22.99
C ILE A 760 -17.71 0.56 24.31
N PHE A 761 -16.44 0.99 24.34
CA PHE A 761 -15.61 0.91 25.53
C PHE A 761 -16.14 1.80 26.67
N ARG A 762 -16.40 3.07 26.38
CA ARG A 762 -16.94 4.03 27.37
C ARG A 762 -18.27 3.55 27.94
N SER A 763 -19.17 3.09 27.08
CA SER A 763 -20.50 2.66 27.52
C SER A 763 -20.44 1.33 28.29
N LEU A 764 -19.53 0.41 27.96
CA LEU A 764 -19.33 -0.81 28.75
C LEU A 764 -18.77 -0.52 30.16
N LEU A 765 -17.94 0.52 30.33
CA LEU A 765 -17.41 0.93 31.64
C LEU A 765 -18.48 1.40 32.63
N GLU A 766 -19.68 1.79 32.17
CA GLU A 766 -20.82 2.10 33.05
C GLU A 766 -21.36 0.85 33.75
N ASN A 767 -21.15 -0.33 33.17
CA ASN A 767 -21.51 -1.60 33.77
C ASN A 767 -20.50 -2.00 34.86
N GLU A 768 -20.99 -2.31 36.06
CA GLU A 768 -20.12 -2.70 37.18
C GLU A 768 -19.36 -4.01 36.93
N GLU A 769 -19.99 -5.01 36.31
CA GLU A 769 -19.39 -6.30 36.01
C GLU A 769 -18.23 -6.15 35.01
N PHE A 770 -18.48 -5.42 33.91
CA PHE A 770 -17.42 -5.11 32.93
C PHE A 770 -16.29 -4.27 33.54
N ARG A 771 -16.63 -3.24 34.33
CA ARG A 771 -15.62 -2.36 34.93
C ARG A 771 -14.71 -3.11 35.90
N ILE A 772 -15.26 -4.01 36.72
CA ILE A 772 -14.46 -4.89 37.59
C ILE A 772 -13.56 -5.79 36.74
N ALA A 773 -14.10 -6.42 35.69
CA ALA A 773 -13.33 -7.27 34.79
C ALA A 773 -12.19 -6.50 34.10
N PHE A 774 -12.46 -5.29 33.61
CA PHE A 774 -11.46 -4.41 32.99
C PHE A 774 -10.33 -4.07 33.97
N ILE A 775 -10.66 -3.62 35.17
CA ILE A 775 -9.65 -3.25 36.18
C ILE A 775 -8.81 -4.47 36.57
N ASN A 776 -9.45 -5.61 36.82
CA ASN A 776 -8.75 -6.83 37.23
C ASN A 776 -7.86 -7.39 36.13
N GLN A 777 -8.35 -7.47 34.88
CA GLN A 777 -7.56 -8.00 33.78
C GLN A 777 -6.41 -7.04 33.39
N PHE A 778 -6.58 -5.73 33.57
CA PHE A 778 -5.45 -4.80 33.43
C PHE A 778 -4.43 -4.99 34.57
N ALA A 779 -4.89 -5.18 35.82
CA ALA A 779 -4.00 -5.52 36.92
C ALA A 779 -3.26 -6.85 36.68
N ASP A 780 -3.95 -7.85 36.12
CA ASP A 780 -3.38 -9.13 35.73
C ASP A 780 -2.22 -8.92 34.72
N HIS A 781 -2.45 -8.15 33.65
CA HIS A 781 -1.41 -7.83 32.67
C HIS A 781 -0.22 -7.09 33.31
N LEU A 782 -0.48 -6.13 34.21
CA LEU A 782 0.56 -5.37 34.94
C LEU A 782 1.37 -6.22 35.94
N ASN A 783 0.86 -7.37 36.36
CA ASN A 783 1.58 -8.34 37.17
C ASN A 783 2.25 -9.45 36.34
N THR A 784 2.00 -9.49 35.03
CA THR A 784 2.48 -10.55 34.12
C THR A 784 3.19 -9.96 32.90
N ILE A 785 2.53 -9.90 31.74
CA ILE A 785 3.12 -9.53 30.45
C ILE A 785 3.63 -8.07 30.39
N PHE A 786 3.12 -7.19 31.25
CA PHE A 786 3.52 -5.79 31.37
C PHE A 786 4.31 -5.50 32.65
N ARG A 787 4.74 -6.54 33.37
CA ARG A 787 5.67 -6.41 34.50
C ARG A 787 7.02 -5.88 33.99
N GLU A 788 7.66 -4.99 34.75
CA GLU A 788 8.82 -4.22 34.28
C GLU A 788 9.92 -5.13 33.71
N GLN A 789 10.30 -6.19 34.45
CA GLN A 789 11.38 -7.09 34.04
C GLN A 789 11.04 -7.94 32.81
N VAL A 790 9.76 -8.27 32.59
CA VAL A 790 9.32 -9.02 31.41
C VAL A 790 9.50 -8.15 30.16
N VAL A 791 9.06 -6.90 30.23
CA VAL A 791 9.16 -5.96 29.11
C VAL A 791 10.62 -5.58 28.84
N VAL A 792 11.41 -5.30 29.87
CA VAL A 792 12.85 -5.00 29.73
C VAL A 792 13.61 -6.18 29.12
N SER A 793 13.37 -7.42 29.57
CA SER A 793 14.02 -8.59 28.99
C SER A 793 13.70 -8.74 27.50
N LYS A 794 12.44 -8.49 27.11
CA LYS A 794 12.05 -8.52 25.70
C LYS A 794 12.71 -7.39 24.89
N ILE A 795 12.87 -6.20 25.46
CA ILE A 795 13.62 -5.10 24.82
C ILE A 795 15.07 -5.51 24.59
N ASP A 796 15.72 -6.11 25.60
CA ASP A 796 17.12 -6.53 25.50
C ASP A 796 17.30 -7.64 24.45
N GLU A 797 16.34 -8.57 24.32
CA GLU A 797 16.30 -9.56 23.23
C GLU A 797 16.28 -8.90 21.84
N PHE A 798 15.43 -7.88 21.65
CA PHE A 798 15.34 -7.15 20.38
C PHE A 798 16.57 -6.28 20.12
N GLU A 799 17.14 -5.63 21.14
CA GLU A 799 18.39 -4.88 21.01
C GLU A 799 19.52 -5.79 20.54
N ALA A 800 19.70 -6.94 21.20
CA ALA A 800 20.72 -7.92 20.84
C ALA A 800 20.52 -8.49 19.41
N LEU A 801 19.27 -8.66 18.99
CA LEU A 801 18.92 -9.13 17.66
C LEU A 801 19.30 -8.12 16.57
N TYR A 802 19.02 -6.82 16.76
CA TYR A 802 19.26 -5.78 15.74
C TYR A 802 20.65 -5.16 15.77
N ALA A 803 21.33 -5.15 16.91
CA ALA A 803 22.61 -4.45 17.08
C ALA A 803 23.69 -4.82 16.05
N PRO A 804 23.86 -6.09 15.61
CA PRO A 804 24.84 -6.45 14.58
C PRO A 804 24.55 -5.84 13.21
N GLU A 805 23.27 -5.59 12.91
CA GLU A 805 22.79 -5.29 11.55
C GLU A 805 22.52 -3.79 11.33
N ILE A 806 22.22 -3.07 12.41
CA ILE A 806 21.62 -1.73 12.32
C ILE A 806 22.57 -0.70 11.71
N GLU A 807 23.88 -0.85 11.89
CA GLU A 807 24.85 0.12 11.41
C GLU A 807 24.89 0.18 9.87
N GLU A 808 24.88 -0.96 9.17
CA GLU A 808 24.86 -0.99 7.70
C GLU A 808 23.52 -0.43 7.16
N HIS A 809 22.40 -0.69 7.85
CA HIS A 809 21.10 -0.07 7.52
C HIS A 809 21.15 1.47 7.66
N ILE A 810 21.76 1.99 8.74
CA ILE A 810 21.93 3.44 8.96
C ILE A 810 22.84 4.05 7.89
N GLN A 811 23.93 3.38 7.52
CA GLN A 811 24.81 3.85 6.45
C GLN A 811 24.05 3.97 5.11
N ARG A 812 23.16 3.01 4.81
CA ARG A 812 22.34 3.01 3.60
C ARG A 812 21.25 4.08 3.59
N TRP A 813 20.55 4.31 4.70
CA TRP A 813 19.33 5.14 4.74
C TRP A 813 19.39 6.39 5.61
N GLY A 814 20.44 6.56 6.41
CA GLY A 814 20.56 7.67 7.37
C GLY A 814 19.56 7.58 8.53
N VAL A 815 18.82 6.49 8.63
CA VAL A 815 17.85 6.20 9.69
C VAL A 815 18.03 4.74 10.11
N PRO A 816 17.68 4.37 11.35
CA PRO A 816 17.23 5.24 12.44
C PRO A 816 18.35 6.09 13.06
N GLY A 817 18.00 7.22 13.68
CA GLY A 817 18.93 8.00 14.53
C GLY A 817 20.21 8.57 13.90
N ARG A 818 20.49 8.30 12.61
CA ARG A 818 21.73 8.67 11.88
C ARG A 818 23.04 8.09 12.44
N SER A 819 23.01 7.33 13.53
CA SER A 819 24.18 6.67 14.14
C SER A 819 23.75 5.55 15.08
N LEU A 820 24.65 4.59 15.31
CA LEU A 820 24.44 3.52 16.29
C LEU A 820 24.12 4.07 17.69
N SER A 821 24.84 5.10 18.15
CA SER A 821 24.60 5.72 19.45
C SER A 821 23.19 6.31 19.58
N SER A 822 22.71 7.00 18.54
CA SER A 822 21.35 7.55 18.57
C SER A 822 20.28 6.46 18.48
N TRP A 823 20.55 5.34 17.79
CA TRP A 823 19.65 4.19 17.85
C TRP A 823 19.59 3.60 19.26
N LEU A 824 20.73 3.40 19.94
CA LEU A 824 20.79 2.94 21.34
C LEU A 824 20.04 3.88 22.29
N GLU A 825 20.13 5.19 22.09
CA GLU A 825 19.33 6.18 22.84
C GLU A 825 17.82 5.97 22.63
N ASN A 826 17.38 5.66 21.40
CA ASN A 826 15.97 5.37 21.12
C ASN A 826 15.52 4.04 21.75
N VAL A 827 16.40 3.04 21.86
CA VAL A 827 16.12 1.80 22.60
C VAL A 827 15.99 2.09 24.09
N ASP A 828 16.87 2.92 24.65
CA ASP A 828 16.79 3.30 26.07
C ASP A 828 15.50 4.06 26.40
N VAL A 829 14.97 4.89 25.49
CA VAL A 829 13.64 5.52 25.65
C VAL A 829 12.55 4.47 25.87
N ILE A 830 12.58 3.34 25.15
CA ILE A 830 11.63 2.23 25.34
C ILE A 830 11.83 1.59 26.72
N ARG A 831 13.08 1.40 27.13
CA ARG A 831 13.44 0.83 28.43
C ARG A 831 12.97 1.70 29.60
N GLN A 832 13.19 3.02 29.52
CA GLN A 832 12.70 3.97 30.52
C GLN A 832 11.16 3.98 30.57
N PHE A 833 10.50 3.89 29.41
CA PHE A 833 9.06 3.72 29.36
C PHE A 833 8.62 2.46 30.11
N ALA A 834 9.21 1.30 29.81
CA ALA A 834 8.85 0.02 30.42
C ALA A 834 9.02 0.00 31.94
N LEU A 835 10.07 0.63 32.46
CA LEU A 835 10.34 0.71 33.90
C LEU A 835 9.34 1.60 34.65
N ALA A 836 8.87 2.68 34.02
CA ALA A 836 7.99 3.67 34.67
C ALA A 836 6.49 3.40 34.44
N ARG A 837 6.12 2.88 33.26
CA ARG A 837 4.73 2.77 32.80
C ARG A 837 3.81 2.01 33.76
N PRO A 838 4.21 0.86 34.36
CA PRO A 838 3.29 0.12 35.25
C PRO A 838 2.85 0.90 36.48
N ALA A 839 3.71 1.75 37.04
CA ALA A 839 3.36 2.60 38.19
C ALA A 839 2.34 3.69 37.78
N TYR A 840 2.62 4.41 36.68
CA TYR A 840 1.68 5.39 36.13
C TYR A 840 0.34 4.76 35.75
N GLN A 841 0.34 3.57 35.15
CA GLN A 841 -0.90 2.92 34.75
C GLN A 841 -1.77 2.56 35.97
N ARG A 842 -1.18 2.11 37.08
CA ARG A 842 -1.91 1.89 38.34
C ARG A 842 -2.49 3.20 38.86
N GLN A 843 -1.70 4.28 38.85
CA GLN A 843 -2.18 5.61 39.25
C GLN A 843 -3.35 6.09 38.38
N HIS A 844 -3.25 5.95 37.06
CA HIS A 844 -4.31 6.34 36.13
C HIS A 844 -5.62 5.59 36.39
N ILE A 845 -5.55 4.29 36.71
CA ILE A 845 -6.73 3.48 37.05
C ILE A 845 -7.32 3.93 38.41
N LEU A 846 -6.48 4.17 39.43
CA LEU A 846 -6.93 4.69 40.73
C LEU A 846 -7.72 5.99 40.56
N GLU A 847 -7.17 6.95 39.82
CA GLU A 847 -7.75 8.27 39.60
C GLU A 847 -9.03 8.18 38.76
N GLN A 848 -9.01 7.40 37.67
CA GLN A 848 -10.14 7.31 36.73
C GLN A 848 -11.39 6.70 37.37
N PHE A 849 -11.21 5.73 38.27
CA PHE A 849 -12.31 5.02 38.93
C PHE A 849 -12.51 5.40 40.40
N ASN A 850 -11.75 6.39 40.91
CA ASN A 850 -11.81 6.87 42.29
C ASN A 850 -11.69 5.73 43.32
N LEU A 851 -10.67 4.88 43.15
CA LEU A 851 -10.43 3.71 44.00
C LEU A 851 -9.62 4.09 45.25
N ALA A 852 -9.79 3.33 46.34
CA ALA A 852 -9.25 3.68 47.66
C ALA A 852 -7.72 3.59 47.76
N GLY A 853 -7.08 2.76 46.93
CA GLY A 853 -5.64 2.53 46.96
C GLY A 853 -5.25 1.22 46.29
N LEU A 854 -4.01 0.81 46.49
CA LEU A 854 -3.45 -0.46 46.03
C LEU A 854 -3.29 -1.42 47.22
N ALA A 855 -3.33 -2.72 46.95
CA ALA A 855 -3.06 -3.77 47.93
C ALA A 855 -2.18 -4.86 47.30
N ASN A 856 -1.21 -5.36 48.06
CA ASN A 856 -0.47 -6.56 47.71
C ASN A 856 -1.29 -7.80 48.05
N LEU A 857 -1.38 -8.73 47.11
CA LEU A 857 -1.96 -10.06 47.33
C LEU A 857 -0.87 -11.10 47.18
N ASN A 858 -0.54 -11.74 48.30
CA ASN A 858 0.46 -12.81 48.38
C ASN A 858 -0.26 -14.16 48.31
N LEU A 859 0.03 -14.96 47.29
CA LEU A 859 -0.57 -16.26 47.06
C LEU A 859 0.48 -17.36 47.29
N ARG A 860 0.12 -18.34 48.10
CA ARG A 860 1.00 -19.46 48.46
C ARG A 860 0.34 -20.79 48.16
N THR A 861 1.11 -21.71 47.61
CA THR A 861 0.67 -23.08 47.32
C THR A 861 1.88 -24.00 47.21
N ASP A 862 1.68 -25.30 47.29
CA ASP A 862 2.64 -26.29 46.79
C ASP A 862 2.37 -26.53 45.29
N PRO A 863 3.24 -26.04 44.37
CA PRO A 863 3.02 -26.17 42.93
C PRO A 863 3.01 -27.63 42.44
N ALA A 864 3.50 -28.58 43.24
CA ALA A 864 3.43 -30.00 42.90
C ALA A 864 2.03 -30.60 43.13
N GLN A 865 1.18 -29.94 43.90
CA GLN A 865 -0.13 -30.46 44.32
C GLN A 865 -1.31 -29.70 43.68
N GLY A 866 -1.06 -28.50 43.18
CA GLY A 866 -2.05 -27.65 42.52
C GLY A 866 -1.51 -26.25 42.31
N TYR A 867 -2.32 -25.40 41.71
CA TYR A 867 -2.00 -23.99 41.48
C TYR A 867 -3.18 -23.11 41.88
N ILE A 868 -2.90 -21.82 42.06
CA ILE A 868 -3.94 -20.82 42.29
C ILE A 868 -4.20 -20.07 40.99
N ARG A 869 -5.45 -19.97 40.58
CA ARG A 869 -5.89 -19.06 39.52
C ARG A 869 -6.40 -17.79 40.17
N ILE A 870 -5.93 -16.65 39.71
CA ILE A 870 -6.46 -15.33 40.07
C ILE A 870 -6.99 -14.66 38.81
N ASN A 871 -8.28 -14.33 38.82
CA ASN A 871 -8.98 -13.75 37.67
C ASN A 871 -8.68 -14.54 36.36
N THR A 872 -7.85 -13.98 35.49
CA THR A 872 -7.45 -14.58 34.20
C THR A 872 -6.11 -15.31 34.23
N ILE A 873 -5.32 -15.20 35.31
CA ILE A 873 -3.97 -15.75 35.41
C ILE A 873 -3.96 -17.08 36.17
N ASN A 874 -3.28 -18.08 35.60
CA ASN A 874 -2.87 -19.28 36.34
C ASN A 874 -1.49 -19.06 36.95
N ILE A 875 -1.37 -19.06 38.28
CA ILE A 875 -0.10 -18.91 39.00
C ILE A 875 0.64 -20.24 39.03
N GLN A 876 1.32 -20.55 37.94
CA GLN A 876 2.06 -21.80 37.74
C GLN A 876 3.32 -21.56 36.92
N MET A 877 4.22 -22.54 36.94
CA MET A 877 5.44 -22.51 36.13
C MET A 877 5.08 -22.43 34.64
N GLY A 878 5.77 -21.56 33.90
CA GLY A 878 5.54 -21.34 32.47
C GLY A 878 4.54 -20.23 32.14
N THR A 879 3.80 -19.71 33.12
CA THR A 879 3.02 -18.48 32.93
C THR A 879 3.97 -17.28 32.87
N VAL A 880 3.86 -16.46 31.82
CA VAL A 880 4.71 -15.28 31.63
C VAL A 880 4.61 -14.34 32.83
N GLY A 881 5.75 -13.96 33.41
CA GLY A 881 5.82 -13.07 34.57
C GLY A 881 5.56 -13.76 35.92
N VAL A 882 5.42 -15.09 35.97
CA VAL A 882 5.31 -15.86 37.22
C VAL A 882 6.60 -16.64 37.45
N ASP A 883 7.53 -16.06 38.22
CA ASP A 883 8.84 -16.68 38.48
C ASP A 883 8.80 -17.66 39.66
N GLU A 884 8.02 -17.36 40.70
CA GLU A 884 7.94 -18.16 41.93
C GLU A 884 6.47 -18.51 42.28
N PRO A 885 5.86 -19.51 41.62
CA PRO A 885 4.44 -19.84 41.82
C PRO A 885 4.11 -20.31 43.24
N ALA A 886 5.10 -20.83 43.98
CA ALA A 886 4.91 -21.25 45.38
C ALA A 886 4.68 -20.07 46.33
N ASN A 887 5.18 -18.87 46.00
CA ASN A 887 5.13 -17.66 46.81
C ASN A 887 4.94 -16.43 45.92
N TRP A 888 3.89 -16.43 45.12
CA TRP A 888 3.64 -15.34 44.19
C TRP A 888 3.06 -14.11 44.90
N SER A 889 3.41 -12.91 44.42
CA SER A 889 2.81 -11.66 44.88
C SER A 889 2.42 -10.78 43.69
N GLY A 890 1.25 -10.17 43.76
CA GLY A 890 0.76 -9.22 42.77
C GLY A 890 0.10 -8.00 43.41
N ILE A 891 0.06 -6.89 42.67
CA ILE A 891 -0.56 -5.64 43.12
C ILE A 891 -1.93 -5.49 42.47
N TYR A 892 -2.97 -5.30 43.29
CA TYR A 892 -4.35 -5.11 42.86
C TYR A 892 -4.95 -3.85 43.51
N PHE A 893 -6.17 -3.52 43.12
CA PHE A 893 -6.86 -2.30 43.56
C PHE A 893 -7.79 -2.57 44.74
N GLN A 894 -7.70 -1.72 45.77
CA GLN A 894 -8.58 -1.79 46.92
C GLN A 894 -10.03 -1.46 46.53
N GLY A 895 -10.99 -2.20 47.09
CA GLY A 895 -12.42 -2.03 46.78
C GLY A 895 -12.86 -2.64 45.45
N VAL A 896 -11.97 -3.33 44.73
CA VAL A 896 -12.31 -4.13 43.53
C VAL A 896 -12.23 -5.62 43.88
N PRO A 897 -13.31 -6.40 43.69
CA PRO A 897 -13.31 -7.80 44.09
C PRO A 897 -12.47 -8.62 43.12
N VAL A 898 -11.57 -9.45 43.64
CA VAL A 898 -10.77 -10.39 42.84
C VAL A 898 -11.32 -11.80 42.98
N GLN A 899 -11.36 -12.53 41.87
CA GLN A 899 -11.76 -13.93 41.86
C GLN A 899 -10.52 -14.81 42.03
N ILE A 900 -10.58 -15.74 42.97
CA ILE A 900 -9.47 -16.66 43.27
C ILE A 900 -10.01 -18.09 43.28
N SER A 901 -9.33 -19.00 42.59
CA SER A 901 -9.70 -20.41 42.51
C SER A 901 -8.48 -21.29 42.80
N ALA A 902 -8.61 -22.25 43.69
CA ALA A 902 -7.61 -23.29 43.89
C ALA A 902 -7.85 -24.46 42.92
N VAL A 903 -6.88 -24.73 42.04
CA VAL A 903 -6.98 -25.77 41.01
C VAL A 903 -6.04 -26.94 41.35
N PRO A 904 -6.56 -28.11 41.72
CA PRO A 904 -5.73 -29.25 42.10
C PRO A 904 -5.01 -29.85 40.90
N ALA A 905 -3.78 -30.31 41.12
CA ALA A 905 -3.06 -31.13 40.15
C ALA A 905 -3.68 -32.54 40.06
N PRO A 906 -3.44 -33.29 38.96
CA PRO A 906 -3.90 -34.67 38.86
C PRO A 906 -3.48 -35.52 40.08
N GLY A 907 -4.45 -36.21 40.70
CA GLY A 907 -4.22 -37.03 41.90
C GLY A 907 -4.34 -36.28 43.24
N TYR A 908 -4.66 -34.99 43.21
CA TYR A 908 -4.91 -34.17 44.39
C TYR A 908 -6.34 -33.62 44.41
N ARG A 909 -6.78 -33.16 45.57
CA ARG A 909 -8.01 -32.38 45.77
C ARG A 909 -7.71 -31.16 46.64
N PHE A 910 -8.50 -30.12 46.46
CA PHE A 910 -8.43 -28.94 47.32
C PHE A 910 -8.86 -29.29 48.76
N ALA A 911 -8.03 -28.93 49.74
CA ALA A 911 -8.26 -29.23 51.16
C ALA A 911 -8.79 -28.02 51.94
N GLY A 912 -8.46 -26.79 51.53
CA GLY A 912 -8.95 -25.56 52.13
C GLY A 912 -8.01 -24.37 51.99
N TRP A 913 -8.51 -23.20 52.33
CA TRP A 913 -7.74 -21.96 52.42
C TRP A 913 -7.32 -21.70 53.87
N GLN A 914 -6.02 -21.50 54.13
CA GLN A 914 -5.53 -21.40 55.52
C GLN A 914 -6.06 -20.16 56.25
N GLU A 915 -5.96 -18.99 55.63
CA GLU A 915 -6.23 -17.70 56.28
C GLU A 915 -7.73 -17.43 56.43
N THR A 916 -8.57 -17.92 55.51
CA THR A 916 -10.02 -17.77 55.59
C THR A 916 -10.71 -18.96 56.25
N GLY A 917 -10.04 -20.11 56.35
CA GLY A 917 -10.62 -21.38 56.77
C GLY A 917 -11.65 -21.95 55.80
N SER A 918 -11.85 -21.33 54.63
CA SER A 918 -12.86 -21.75 53.65
C SER A 918 -12.53 -23.13 53.06
N LYS A 919 -13.57 -23.93 52.83
CA LYS A 919 -13.49 -25.21 52.12
C LYS A 919 -13.96 -25.12 50.67
N GLU A 920 -14.46 -23.95 50.26
CA GLU A 920 -14.79 -23.66 48.87
C GLU A 920 -13.50 -23.32 48.11
N ALA A 921 -13.26 -23.98 46.98
CA ALA A 921 -12.07 -23.74 46.15
C ALA A 921 -12.10 -22.36 45.49
N ASP A 922 -13.30 -21.84 45.21
CA ASP A 922 -13.54 -20.53 44.63
C ASP A 922 -13.85 -19.50 45.72
N LEU A 923 -13.14 -18.37 45.69
CA LEU A 923 -13.33 -17.21 46.55
C LEU A 923 -13.49 -15.94 45.72
N ILE A 924 -14.29 -15.01 46.26
CA ILE A 924 -14.29 -13.62 45.84
C ILE A 924 -13.72 -12.83 47.02
N LEU A 925 -12.54 -12.25 46.84
CA LEU A 925 -11.85 -11.50 47.88
C LEU A 925 -12.00 -10.00 47.63
N MET A 926 -12.49 -9.29 48.64
CA MET A 926 -12.49 -7.83 48.65
C MET A 926 -11.22 -7.33 49.33
N LEU A 927 -10.30 -6.78 48.55
CA LEU A 927 -9.05 -6.23 49.07
C LEU A 927 -9.30 -4.86 49.71
N THR A 928 -8.99 -4.71 50.99
CA THR A 928 -9.00 -3.42 51.71
C THR A 928 -7.62 -3.05 52.26
N GLU A 929 -6.71 -4.02 52.30
CA GLU A 929 -5.33 -3.92 52.76
C GLU A 929 -4.53 -5.06 52.10
N ASP A 930 -3.25 -5.19 52.43
CA ASP A 930 -2.44 -6.30 51.95
C ASP A 930 -2.95 -7.64 52.50
N ASN A 931 -3.12 -8.63 51.63
CA ASN A 931 -3.63 -9.94 51.98
C ASN A 931 -2.62 -11.05 51.67
N THR A 932 -2.69 -12.13 52.45
CA THR A 932 -2.02 -13.39 52.15
C THR A 932 -3.07 -14.49 52.10
N LEU A 933 -2.95 -15.38 51.12
CA LEU A 933 -3.84 -16.52 50.96
C LEU A 933 -3.05 -17.76 50.55
N THR A 934 -3.23 -18.85 51.30
CA THR A 934 -2.53 -20.12 51.12
C THR A 934 -3.53 -21.22 50.76
N ALA A 935 -3.38 -21.82 49.59
CA ALA A 935 -4.16 -22.96 49.15
C ALA A 935 -3.50 -24.27 49.61
N ASP A 936 -4.23 -25.05 50.40
CA ASP A 936 -3.82 -26.41 50.76
C ASP A 936 -4.48 -27.43 49.84
N PHE A 937 -3.69 -28.39 49.39
CA PHE A 937 -4.13 -29.55 48.64
C PHE A 937 -3.75 -30.82 49.42
N GLU A 938 -4.49 -31.90 49.16
CA GLU A 938 -4.17 -33.22 49.69
C GLU A 938 -4.40 -34.29 48.62
N LYS A 939 -3.81 -35.48 48.80
CA LYS A 939 -4.02 -36.58 47.84
C LYS A 939 -5.49 -36.96 47.78
N ALA A 940 -6.03 -37.07 46.56
CA ALA A 940 -7.36 -37.63 46.36
C ALA A 940 -7.32 -39.13 46.63
N GLU A 941 -8.29 -39.64 47.40
CA GLU A 941 -8.43 -41.07 47.72
C GLU A 941 -8.91 -41.92 46.53
#